data_AF-A0A3D1TDE9-F1
#
_entry.id   AF-A0A3D1TDE9-F1
#
_cell.length_a   1.000
_cell.length_b   1.000
_cell.length_c   1.000
_cell.angle_alpha   90.00
_cell.angle_beta   90.00
_cell.angle_gamma   90.00
#
_symmetry.space_group_name_H-M   'P 1'
#
loop_
_entity.id
_entity.type
_entity.pdbx_description
1 polymer ?
#
loop_
_entity_poly.entity_id
_entity_poly.type
_entity_poly.pdbx_seq_one_letter_code
_entity_poly.pdbx_strand_id
1 'polypeptide(L)'
;MSNSNASKTQARPNADWRLCFLAIFVCLWTIVLPAHAAVQITEFLASNGETSLDDDGDSSDWIEIFNSGDTAVNLDGWYLTDNPNELDLWRFPAIELQAREFLLVWASGKDRRDPAAPLHNNFKLSATGEYLAIIGPDGNTPAFEFAPDFPPQRRDYSYGLAQDVQENILLPEGSDASFFLPQNDLLGTQWIEPDFDDSSWASGPAGIGYESAVPGFGFRLYQANIVVSSLDLAIQVADSPSLQTSTHVGNIATINFVNNSGSSHFGDDLPFPGTSMAEDADNLVLEAMGTIHIPTAGAWTFGVNSDDGFMLEIGPHEMSYPDPRGPADTLETFQINEPGDYPLYILYYEQGGGASVEVFAAEGAYAMFDPAQFRLIGDTAAGGLGIFSPVISQEGQDFEIGFGSAIGTDILDSMLGSATSAYLRFPFQVDSPLAIQSLDLKMQYDDGFVAYLNGTEVARSNAPTPPAWNSTALQPRPNELGVVPEVFSLSGRLDLLRPGLNVLAVHGLNITADDVDFLVHPQLVEYEAASSTAVFFATPTPGDYNGEGFSGFVADPEFSHDHGFYDAPFSLTLRTDTPGATIWYTLDGSTPKAQTSTQFSTPIPIAGTSVVRAIAVLDGYEPSHVKTASYLFLDDIVQQSPTGAAPEGWPTSWGNNVVNYGMDPDIVNHPVYGPTIRDDLKSIPTISLVTDLANLFDGRIGIYANPGQDGRTWERPVSAELIFPDGSDSGFQINAGIRIRGGFSRSTDNPKHAFRLFFRSEYGETKLNYPLFGDEGTDIFDAIDLRTFQNYSWSFQ
;
A
#
# COMPACT_ATOMS: atom_id res chain seq x y z
N MET A 1 -66.58 16.35 0.16
CA MET A 1 -67.88 15.78 -0.25
C MET A 1 -68.26 16.39 -1.59
N SER A 2 -68.50 15.51 -2.57
CA SER A 2 -69.19 15.66 -3.88
C SER A 2 -69.10 17.00 -4.64
N ASN A 3 -68.58 17.03 -5.88
CA ASN A 3 -69.32 16.73 -7.13
C ASN A 3 -70.67 17.49 -7.23
N SER A 4 -71.08 18.12 -8.32
CA SER A 4 -70.65 18.18 -9.72
C SER A 4 -71.67 19.06 -10.49
N ASN A 5 -71.42 19.22 -11.79
CA ASN A 5 -72.39 19.46 -12.89
C ASN A 5 -72.93 20.87 -13.10
N ALA A 6 -73.34 21.29 -14.30
CA ALA A 6 -73.08 20.95 -15.71
C ALA A 6 -74.05 21.83 -16.54
N SER A 7 -73.70 22.16 -17.79
CA SER A 7 -74.55 22.24 -19.01
C SER A 7 -74.00 23.34 -19.94
N LYS A 8 -73.50 23.06 -21.15
CA LYS A 8 -74.08 22.52 -22.40
C LYS A 8 -75.21 23.38 -22.99
N THR A 9 -74.95 24.02 -24.13
CA THR A 9 -75.62 23.85 -25.46
C THR A 9 -75.17 24.95 -26.45
N GLN A 10 -74.46 24.60 -27.54
CA GLN A 10 -74.92 24.31 -28.91
C GLN A 10 -75.35 25.53 -29.76
N ALA A 11 -74.63 25.83 -30.85
CA ALA A 11 -75.04 25.53 -32.24
C ALA A 11 -74.05 26.09 -33.30
N ARG A 12 -73.85 25.29 -34.36
CA ARG A 12 -73.03 25.43 -35.59
C ARG A 12 -73.71 26.39 -36.63
N PRO A 13 -73.28 26.56 -37.92
CA PRO A 13 -72.15 25.95 -38.66
C PRO A 13 -71.34 26.83 -39.66
N ASN A 14 -70.19 26.26 -40.05
CA ASN A 14 -69.53 26.18 -41.37
C ASN A 14 -68.95 27.44 -42.04
N ALA A 15 -67.61 27.47 -42.15
CA ALA A 15 -66.90 27.33 -43.43
C ALA A 15 -65.38 27.28 -43.20
N ASP A 16 -64.76 26.11 -43.43
CA ASP A 16 -63.31 25.95 -43.53
C ASP A 16 -62.83 26.45 -44.90
N TRP A 17 -61.86 27.38 -44.91
CA TRP A 17 -60.65 27.20 -45.72
C TRP A 17 -59.51 28.14 -45.29
N ARG A 18 -58.40 27.48 -44.93
CA ARG A 18 -56.99 27.90 -45.05
C ARG A 18 -56.42 28.85 -43.99
N LEU A 19 -55.63 28.20 -43.12
CA LEU A 19 -54.72 28.78 -42.14
C LEU A 19 -53.70 29.75 -42.77
N CYS A 20 -53.58 30.93 -42.18
CA CYS A 20 -52.37 31.75 -42.16
C CYS A 20 -52.05 32.01 -40.68
N PHE A 21 -51.01 31.37 -40.15
CA PHE A 21 -50.52 31.63 -38.79
C PHE A 21 -49.73 32.94 -38.78
N LEU A 22 -50.17 33.87 -37.93
CA LEU A 22 -49.52 35.13 -37.60
C LEU A 22 -48.44 34.84 -36.53
N ALA A 23 -47.18 35.15 -36.84
CA ALA A 23 -46.05 35.01 -35.92
C ALA A 23 -46.12 36.05 -34.79
N ILE A 24 -46.11 35.58 -33.54
CA ILE A 24 -45.89 36.39 -32.34
C ILE A 24 -44.40 36.28 -32.01
N PHE A 25 -43.68 37.39 -32.08
CA PHE A 25 -42.30 37.51 -31.61
C PHE A 25 -42.30 37.52 -30.07
N VAL A 26 -41.82 36.45 -29.45
CA VAL A 26 -41.42 36.41 -28.04
C VAL A 26 -39.91 36.62 -28.00
N CYS A 27 -39.46 37.80 -27.56
CA CYS A 27 -38.07 38.01 -27.17
C CYS A 27 -37.79 37.20 -25.90
N LEU A 28 -37.21 36.01 -26.05
CA LEU A 28 -36.49 35.36 -24.94
C LEU A 28 -35.22 36.16 -24.68
N TRP A 29 -35.17 36.85 -23.53
CA TRP A 29 -33.89 37.15 -22.88
C TRP A 29 -33.41 35.83 -22.26
N THR A 30 -32.44 35.18 -22.89
CA THR A 30 -31.64 34.16 -22.23
C THR A 30 -30.81 34.87 -21.16
N ILE A 31 -31.16 34.66 -19.89
CA ILE A 31 -30.22 34.87 -18.79
C ILE A 31 -29.16 33.78 -18.97
N VAL A 32 -28.04 34.14 -19.58
CA VAL A 32 -26.81 33.34 -19.49
C VAL A 32 -26.32 33.53 -18.06
N LEU A 33 -26.47 32.50 -17.23
CA LEU A 33 -25.69 32.41 -16.00
C LEU A 33 -24.21 32.43 -16.41
N PRO A 34 -23.35 33.23 -15.77
CA PRO A 34 -21.92 33.18 -16.09
C PRO A 34 -21.41 31.77 -15.81
N ALA A 35 -20.74 31.17 -16.79
CA ALA A 35 -19.93 29.97 -16.58
C ALA A 35 -18.80 30.34 -15.59
N HIS A 36 -19.00 30.08 -14.30
CA HIS A 36 -17.95 29.99 -13.28
C HIS A 36 -17.75 28.49 -13.03
N ALA A 37 -16.57 27.88 -13.01
CA ALA A 37 -15.19 28.33 -13.08
C ALA A 37 -14.40 27.31 -13.91
N ALA A 38 -13.60 27.76 -14.88
CA ALA A 38 -12.74 26.88 -15.69
C ALA A 38 -11.37 26.65 -15.06
N VAL A 39 -10.89 27.58 -14.23
CA VAL A 39 -9.59 27.46 -13.55
C VAL A 39 -9.83 27.51 -12.05
N GLN A 40 -9.35 26.50 -11.34
CA GLN A 40 -9.65 26.28 -9.92
C GLN A 40 -8.37 25.92 -9.15
N ILE A 41 -8.40 26.14 -7.84
CA ILE A 41 -7.40 25.54 -6.94
C ILE A 41 -7.95 24.17 -6.54
N THR A 42 -7.25 23.10 -6.92
CA THR A 42 -7.70 21.72 -6.66
C THR A 42 -7.06 21.14 -5.42
N GLU A 43 -5.81 21.46 -5.14
CA GLU A 43 -5.09 20.96 -3.96
C GLU A 43 -4.04 21.97 -3.52
N PHE A 44 -3.71 22.00 -2.23
CA PHE A 44 -2.56 22.73 -1.73
C PHE A 44 -2.01 22.08 -0.45
N LEU A 45 -0.74 22.34 -0.14
CA LEU A 45 -0.06 21.90 1.07
C LEU A 45 0.55 23.12 1.75
N ALA A 46 -0.02 23.53 2.89
CA ALA A 46 0.44 24.70 3.66
C ALA A 46 1.38 24.38 4.84
N SER A 47 1.78 23.11 4.95
CA SER A 47 2.68 22.63 6.00
C SER A 47 3.51 21.48 5.45
N ASN A 48 4.45 21.80 4.56
CA ASN A 48 5.25 20.78 3.89
C ASN A 48 6.44 20.31 4.74
N GLY A 49 6.56 18.99 4.91
CA GLY A 49 7.66 18.30 5.59
C GLY A 49 8.66 17.68 4.63
N GLU A 50 8.67 16.35 4.48
CA GLU A 50 9.62 15.67 3.57
C GLU A 50 8.93 15.04 2.36
N THR A 51 7.61 15.25 2.18
CA THR A 51 6.82 14.58 1.13
C THR A 51 7.00 15.21 -0.26
N SER A 52 7.33 16.50 -0.35
CA SER A 52 7.58 17.17 -1.63
C SER A 52 8.72 18.17 -1.49
N LEU A 53 9.69 18.13 -2.41
CA LEU A 53 10.79 19.09 -2.46
C LEU A 53 10.66 19.94 -3.71
N ASP A 54 10.91 21.24 -3.58
CA ASP A 54 11.00 22.14 -4.73
C ASP A 54 12.30 21.92 -5.52
N ASP A 55 12.47 22.68 -6.60
CA ASP A 55 13.62 22.60 -7.50
C ASP A 55 14.96 22.96 -6.84
N ASP A 56 14.95 23.57 -5.65
CA ASP A 56 16.14 23.82 -4.84
C ASP A 56 16.39 22.73 -3.77
N GLY A 57 15.48 21.76 -3.64
CA GLY A 57 15.50 20.75 -2.59
C GLY A 57 14.90 21.22 -1.25
N ASP A 58 14.14 22.33 -1.24
CA ASP A 58 13.46 22.84 -0.06
C ASP A 58 12.04 22.29 0.06
N SER A 59 11.58 22.06 1.29
CA SER A 59 10.20 21.68 1.63
C SER A 59 9.25 22.89 1.57
N SER A 60 9.05 23.45 0.37
CA SER A 60 8.18 24.61 0.16
C SER A 60 6.70 24.21 0.14
N ASP A 61 5.82 25.05 0.68
CA ASP A 61 4.38 24.93 0.47
C ASP A 61 4.07 25.01 -1.03
N TRP A 62 2.92 24.48 -1.45
CA TRP A 62 2.52 24.51 -2.86
C TRP A 62 1.02 24.62 -3.04
N ILE A 63 0.62 25.11 -4.21
CA ILE A 63 -0.75 25.32 -4.66
C ILE A 63 -0.87 24.71 -6.05
N GLU A 64 -1.87 23.86 -6.24
CA GLU A 64 -2.19 23.27 -7.53
C GLU A 64 -3.36 23.99 -8.18
N ILE A 65 -3.18 24.32 -9.45
CA ILE A 65 -4.16 24.97 -10.31
C ILE A 65 -4.59 24.02 -11.39
N PHE A 66 -5.89 23.83 -11.56
CA PHE A 66 -6.44 22.94 -12.58
C PHE A 66 -7.35 23.71 -13.54
N ASN A 67 -7.17 23.46 -14.83
CA ASN A 67 -8.15 23.89 -15.83
C ASN A 67 -9.24 22.82 -16.02
N SER A 68 -10.35 22.94 -15.29
CA SER A 68 -11.54 22.08 -15.43
C SER A 68 -12.34 22.31 -16.72
N GLY A 69 -11.97 23.29 -17.54
CA GLY A 69 -12.59 23.57 -18.82
C GLY A 69 -12.25 22.57 -19.94
N ASP A 70 -12.91 22.74 -21.08
CA ASP A 70 -12.72 21.97 -22.32
C ASP A 70 -11.81 22.68 -23.34
N THR A 71 -11.27 23.84 -22.97
CA THR A 71 -10.43 24.69 -23.83
C THR A 71 -9.24 25.22 -23.04
N ALA A 72 -8.13 25.47 -23.75
CA ALA A 72 -6.94 26.06 -23.14
C ALA A 72 -7.22 27.48 -22.63
N VAL A 73 -6.66 27.81 -21.47
CA VAL A 73 -6.76 29.13 -20.82
C VAL A 73 -5.37 29.74 -20.71
N ASN A 74 -5.20 30.96 -21.23
CA ASN A 74 -4.00 31.74 -20.99
C ASN A 74 -4.12 32.45 -19.64
N LEU A 75 -3.17 32.18 -18.74
CA LEU A 75 -3.12 32.74 -17.39
C LEU A 75 -2.52 34.16 -17.33
N ASP A 76 -2.16 34.78 -18.46
CA ASP A 76 -1.73 36.18 -18.46
C ASP A 76 -2.81 37.10 -17.87
N GLY A 77 -2.43 37.80 -16.80
CA GLY A 77 -3.32 38.71 -16.08
C GLY A 77 -4.15 38.06 -14.99
N TRP A 78 -4.06 36.74 -14.78
CA TRP A 78 -4.62 36.08 -13.60
C TRP A 78 -3.74 36.29 -12.37
N TYR A 79 -4.31 36.11 -11.17
CA TYR A 79 -3.59 36.31 -9.91
C TYR A 79 -3.82 35.18 -8.91
N LEU A 80 -2.84 34.91 -8.05
CA LEU A 80 -3.01 34.20 -6.77
C LEU A 80 -2.94 35.19 -5.62
N THR A 81 -3.71 34.91 -4.56
CA THR A 81 -3.69 35.69 -3.32
C THR A 81 -4.03 34.83 -2.11
N ASP A 82 -3.42 35.14 -0.97
CA ASP A 82 -3.78 34.67 0.38
C ASP A 82 -4.52 35.77 1.20
N ASN A 83 -4.82 36.92 0.58
CA ASN A 83 -5.34 38.09 1.26
C ASN A 83 -6.64 38.58 0.58
N PRO A 84 -7.80 38.50 1.25
CA PRO A 84 -9.07 38.88 0.65
C PRO A 84 -9.20 40.40 0.43
N ASN A 85 -8.26 41.20 0.95
CA ASN A 85 -8.20 42.64 0.74
C ASN A 85 -7.19 43.07 -0.34
N GLU A 86 -6.46 42.11 -0.93
CA GLU A 86 -5.44 42.34 -1.96
C GLU A 86 -5.53 41.21 -3.01
N LEU A 87 -6.46 41.34 -3.95
CA LEU A 87 -6.78 40.30 -4.93
C LEU A 87 -5.75 40.17 -6.06
N ASP A 88 -4.81 41.11 -6.19
CA ASP A 88 -3.79 41.16 -7.25
C ASP A 88 -2.37 40.87 -6.75
N LEU A 89 -2.25 40.13 -5.64
CA LEU A 89 -0.99 39.90 -4.90
C LEU A 89 0.13 39.25 -5.74
N TRP A 90 -0.17 38.16 -6.47
CA TRP A 90 0.78 37.50 -7.35
C TRP A 90 0.22 37.26 -8.75
N ARG A 91 0.69 38.00 -9.75
CA ARG A 91 0.30 37.82 -11.15
C ARG A 91 1.04 36.65 -11.83
N PHE A 92 0.31 35.74 -12.45
CA PHE A 92 0.88 34.67 -13.29
C PHE A 92 1.66 35.22 -14.50
N PRO A 93 2.74 34.56 -14.94
CA PRO A 93 3.28 34.76 -16.29
C PRO A 93 2.30 34.24 -17.35
N ALA A 94 2.53 34.59 -18.61
CA ALA A 94 1.74 34.07 -19.73
C ALA A 94 2.01 32.58 -19.92
N ILE A 95 1.13 31.74 -19.37
CA ILE A 95 1.13 30.29 -19.48
C ILE A 95 -0.18 29.86 -20.12
N GLU A 96 -0.07 29.00 -21.13
CA GLU A 96 -1.23 28.43 -21.80
C GLU A 96 -1.56 27.09 -21.16
N LEU A 97 -2.42 27.13 -20.14
CA LEU A 97 -2.88 25.95 -19.41
C LEU A 97 -3.92 25.21 -20.28
N GLN A 98 -3.55 24.05 -20.82
CA GLN A 98 -4.41 23.26 -21.68
C GLN A 98 -5.68 22.83 -20.93
N ALA A 99 -6.70 22.41 -21.69
CA ALA A 99 -7.88 21.79 -21.09
C ALA A 99 -7.42 20.60 -20.25
N ARG A 100 -7.91 20.52 -19.00
CA ARG A 100 -7.62 19.42 -18.06
C ARG A 100 -6.15 19.28 -17.67
N GLU A 101 -5.36 20.34 -17.83
CA GLU A 101 -3.99 20.39 -17.35
C GLU A 101 -3.92 20.94 -15.92
N PHE A 102 -3.03 20.35 -15.12
CA PHE A 102 -2.64 20.82 -13.80
C PHE A 102 -1.38 21.68 -13.88
N LEU A 103 -1.29 22.70 -13.04
CA LEU A 103 -0.14 23.55 -12.87
C LEU A 103 0.18 23.68 -11.39
N LEU A 104 1.37 23.23 -11.00
CA LEU A 104 1.88 23.40 -9.65
C LEU A 104 2.59 24.76 -9.49
N VAL A 105 2.28 25.48 -8.42
CA VAL A 105 2.94 26.72 -8.01
C VAL A 105 3.45 26.60 -6.59
N TRP A 106 4.77 26.73 -6.40
CA TRP A 106 5.37 26.70 -5.06
C TRP A 106 5.05 27.99 -4.29
N ALA A 107 4.35 27.86 -3.16
CA ALA A 107 4.07 28.93 -2.22
C ALA A 107 5.29 29.19 -1.29
N SER A 108 6.41 29.56 -1.92
CA SER A 108 7.71 29.65 -1.24
C SER A 108 8.15 31.09 -0.91
N GLY A 109 7.49 32.08 -1.49
CA GLY A 109 7.89 33.49 -1.43
C GLY A 109 9.08 33.87 -2.33
N LYS A 110 9.60 32.96 -3.18
CA LYS A 110 10.77 33.19 -4.03
C LYS A 110 10.47 34.05 -5.27
N ASP A 111 9.20 34.25 -5.62
CA ASP A 111 8.70 35.09 -6.74
C ASP A 111 9.34 34.79 -8.12
N ARG A 112 9.39 33.50 -8.50
CA ARG A 112 9.91 33.03 -9.79
C ARG A 112 8.77 32.83 -10.78
N ARG A 113 8.87 33.48 -11.94
CA ARG A 113 7.80 33.55 -12.95
C ARG A 113 8.25 33.20 -14.36
N ASP A 114 9.37 32.50 -14.52
CA ASP A 114 9.78 32.03 -15.84
C ASP A 114 8.85 30.89 -16.27
N PRO A 115 8.06 31.03 -17.35
CA PRO A 115 7.15 29.97 -17.79
C PRO A 115 7.88 28.71 -18.28
N ALA A 116 9.21 28.75 -18.45
CA ALA A 116 10.03 27.59 -18.78
C ALA A 116 10.65 26.88 -17.56
N ALA A 117 10.33 27.31 -16.34
CA ALA A 117 10.83 26.75 -15.09
C ALA A 117 9.70 26.59 -14.05
N PRO A 118 9.91 25.82 -12.96
CA PRO A 118 8.95 25.76 -11.86
C PRO A 118 8.59 27.15 -11.32
N LEU A 119 7.30 27.38 -11.08
CA LEU A 119 6.80 28.67 -10.62
C LEU A 119 6.85 28.76 -9.10
N HIS A 120 7.22 29.95 -8.61
CA HIS A 120 7.18 30.26 -7.19
C HIS A 120 6.43 31.58 -7.00
N ASN A 121 5.41 31.59 -6.17
CA ASN A 121 4.72 32.83 -5.84
C ASN A 121 5.55 33.70 -4.87
N ASN A 122 5.02 34.87 -4.50
CA ASN A 122 5.68 35.83 -3.60
C ASN A 122 5.20 35.76 -2.13
N PHE A 123 4.45 34.71 -1.75
CA PHE A 123 3.96 34.51 -0.39
C PHE A 123 4.17 33.06 0.09
N LYS A 124 3.83 32.77 1.35
CA LYS A 124 3.84 31.42 1.92
C LYS A 124 2.49 31.18 2.56
N LEU A 125 2.08 29.92 2.64
CA LEU A 125 0.81 29.61 3.27
C LEU A 125 0.95 29.49 4.80
N SER A 126 -0.12 29.84 5.51
CA SER A 126 -0.22 29.69 6.95
C SER A 126 -0.85 28.34 7.31
N ALA A 127 -0.09 27.49 8.01
CA ALA A 127 -0.58 26.22 8.52
C ALA A 127 -1.76 26.36 9.53
N THR A 128 -2.04 27.56 10.06
CA THR A 128 -3.19 27.77 10.95
C THR A 128 -4.50 28.06 10.21
N GLY A 129 -4.47 28.13 8.88
CA GLY A 129 -5.61 28.54 8.05
C GLY A 129 -5.57 30.03 7.70
N GLU A 130 -5.94 30.35 6.46
CA GLU A 130 -6.12 31.69 5.92
C GLU A 130 -6.95 31.66 4.62
N TYR A 131 -7.25 32.83 4.05
CA TYR A 131 -7.89 32.93 2.73
C TYR A 131 -6.94 32.43 1.64
N LEU A 132 -7.47 31.80 0.59
CA LEU A 132 -6.68 31.44 -0.59
C LEU A 132 -7.56 31.49 -1.84
N ALA A 133 -7.12 32.21 -2.87
CA ALA A 133 -7.90 32.32 -4.10
C ALA A 133 -7.04 32.47 -5.36
N ILE A 134 -7.64 32.02 -6.47
CA ILE A 134 -7.23 32.37 -7.83
C ILE A 134 -8.22 33.37 -8.41
N ILE A 135 -7.71 34.52 -8.86
CA ILE A 135 -8.48 35.66 -9.32
C ILE A 135 -8.37 35.74 -10.84
N GLY A 136 -9.52 35.98 -11.48
CA GLY A 136 -9.63 36.11 -12.93
C GLY A 136 -8.83 37.30 -13.49
N PRO A 137 -8.75 37.40 -14.82
CA PRO A 137 -7.90 38.38 -15.51
C PRO A 137 -8.36 39.84 -15.33
N ASP A 138 -9.56 40.05 -14.77
CA ASP A 138 -10.06 41.38 -14.38
C ASP A 138 -9.43 41.91 -13.08
N GLY A 139 -8.66 41.06 -12.37
CA GLY A 139 -7.99 41.36 -11.11
C GLY A 139 -8.92 41.59 -9.92
N ASN A 140 -10.22 41.25 -10.02
CA ASN A 140 -11.18 41.53 -8.96
C ASN A 140 -12.22 40.42 -8.73
N THR A 141 -12.38 39.48 -9.66
CA THR A 141 -13.37 38.40 -9.52
C THR A 141 -12.66 37.08 -9.17
N PRO A 142 -12.93 36.47 -7.99
CA PRO A 142 -12.44 35.13 -7.70
C PRO A 142 -12.98 34.12 -8.71
N ALA A 143 -12.08 33.42 -9.39
CA ALA A 143 -12.45 32.26 -10.19
C ALA A 143 -12.70 31.04 -9.29
N PHE A 144 -11.88 30.90 -8.25
CA PHE A 144 -12.07 29.93 -7.17
C PHE A 144 -11.44 30.46 -5.87
N GLU A 145 -12.05 30.14 -4.73
CA GLU A 145 -11.57 30.57 -3.41
C GLU A 145 -11.88 29.56 -2.30
N PHE A 146 -10.96 29.43 -1.35
CA PHE A 146 -11.20 28.91 -0.02
C PHE A 146 -11.46 30.10 0.92
N ALA A 147 -12.72 30.29 1.31
CA ALA A 147 -13.18 31.46 2.06
C ALA A 147 -14.10 31.09 3.24
N PRO A 148 -14.08 31.85 4.36
CA PRO A 148 -13.17 32.97 4.63
C PRO A 148 -11.73 32.52 4.84
N ASP A 149 -11.51 31.30 5.34
CA ASP A 149 -10.21 30.67 5.53
C ASP A 149 -10.31 29.16 5.23
N PHE A 150 -9.24 28.55 4.72
CA PHE A 150 -9.10 27.09 4.76
C PHE A 150 -8.77 26.61 6.20
N PRO A 151 -9.07 25.35 6.58
CA PRO A 151 -8.89 24.89 7.96
C PRO A 151 -7.40 24.76 8.35
N PRO A 152 -7.05 24.73 9.66
CA PRO A 152 -5.69 24.44 10.10
C PRO A 152 -5.15 23.12 9.51
N GLN A 153 -3.91 23.15 9.04
CA GLN A 153 -3.25 22.06 8.35
C GLN A 153 -2.30 21.30 9.28
N ARG A 154 -2.30 19.97 9.19
CA ARG A 154 -1.24 19.14 9.78
C ARG A 154 -0.10 18.98 8.78
N ARG A 155 1.11 18.82 9.30
CA ARG A 155 2.30 18.66 8.45
C ARG A 155 2.14 17.44 7.53
N ASP A 156 2.48 17.60 6.27
CA ASP A 156 2.43 16.59 5.21
C ASP A 156 1.01 16.14 4.79
N TYR A 157 -0.05 16.74 5.33
CA TYR A 157 -1.43 16.56 4.86
C TYR A 157 -1.85 17.75 4.01
N SER A 158 -2.28 17.49 2.78
CA SER A 158 -2.81 18.52 1.88
C SER A 158 -4.32 18.74 2.11
N TYR A 159 -4.83 19.83 1.55
CA TYR A 159 -6.25 20.15 1.55
C TYR A 159 -6.67 20.62 0.16
N GLY A 160 -7.85 20.22 -0.27
CA GLY A 160 -8.27 20.45 -1.64
C GLY A 160 -9.64 19.87 -1.93
N LEU A 161 -10.02 19.91 -3.19
CA LEU A 161 -11.27 19.37 -3.69
C LEU A 161 -11.10 17.87 -3.93
N ALA A 162 -11.73 17.02 -3.11
CA ALA A 162 -11.92 15.61 -3.48
C ALA A 162 -12.79 15.56 -4.73
N GLN A 163 -12.29 14.92 -5.77
CA GLN A 163 -13.01 14.75 -7.01
C GLN A 163 -13.62 13.36 -6.97
N ASP A 164 -14.95 13.27 -6.92
CA ASP A 164 -15.63 11.98 -7.06
C ASP A 164 -15.42 11.50 -8.49
N VAL A 165 -14.41 10.66 -8.67
CA VAL A 165 -13.98 10.17 -9.98
C VAL A 165 -14.79 8.93 -10.30
N GLN A 166 -15.76 9.06 -11.20
CA GLN A 166 -16.44 7.92 -11.80
C GLN A 166 -15.54 7.32 -12.87
N GLU A 167 -15.08 6.08 -12.65
CA GLU A 167 -14.34 5.30 -13.64
C GLU A 167 -15.30 4.72 -14.69
N ASN A 168 -15.10 5.09 -15.95
CA ASN A 168 -15.81 4.54 -17.09
C ASN A 168 -14.82 3.82 -18.01
N ILE A 169 -14.94 2.50 -18.09
CA ILE A 169 -14.00 1.67 -18.85
C ILE A 169 -14.46 1.62 -20.31
N LEU A 170 -13.72 2.29 -21.20
CA LEU A 170 -14.02 2.35 -22.63
C LEU A 170 -13.55 1.09 -23.37
N LEU A 171 -12.48 0.45 -22.91
CA LEU A 171 -11.98 -0.84 -23.39
C LEU A 171 -11.78 -1.77 -22.18
N PRO A 172 -12.79 -2.58 -21.80
CA PRO A 172 -12.70 -3.47 -20.64
C PRO A 172 -11.86 -4.72 -20.91
N GLU A 173 -11.45 -5.38 -19.83
CA GLU A 173 -10.79 -6.69 -19.88
C GLU A 173 -11.68 -7.71 -20.60
N GLY A 174 -11.07 -8.58 -21.41
CA GLY A 174 -11.78 -9.57 -22.22
C GLY A 174 -12.52 -9.03 -23.45
N SER A 175 -12.35 -7.74 -23.79
CA SER A 175 -12.85 -7.17 -25.06
C SER A 175 -12.34 -7.94 -26.28
N ASP A 176 -13.13 -8.06 -27.34
CA ASP A 176 -12.67 -8.72 -28.57
C ASP A 176 -11.48 -7.95 -29.18
N ALA A 177 -10.42 -8.67 -29.53
CA ALA A 177 -9.23 -8.16 -30.18
C ALA A 177 -8.94 -8.94 -31.46
N SER A 178 -8.42 -8.26 -32.49
CA SER A 178 -7.89 -8.89 -33.70
C SER A 178 -6.37 -8.82 -33.69
N PHE A 179 -5.70 -9.88 -34.13
CA PHE A 179 -4.25 -9.97 -34.14
C PHE A 179 -3.68 -10.59 -35.42
N PHE A 180 -2.48 -10.16 -35.78
CA PHE A 180 -1.76 -10.62 -36.95
C PHE A 180 -0.25 -10.66 -36.69
N LEU A 181 0.39 -11.77 -37.06
CA LEU A 181 1.84 -11.93 -37.00
C LEU A 181 2.44 -11.54 -38.36
N PRO A 182 3.00 -10.32 -38.49
CA PRO A 182 3.52 -9.85 -39.77
C PRO A 182 4.66 -10.73 -40.28
N GLN A 183 4.68 -10.94 -41.61
CA GLN A 183 5.72 -11.71 -42.31
C GLN A 183 6.59 -10.83 -43.24
N ASN A 184 6.21 -9.56 -43.38
CA ASN A 184 6.83 -8.53 -44.22
C ASN A 184 6.20 -7.16 -43.91
N ASP A 185 6.72 -6.11 -44.53
CA ASP A 185 6.30 -4.72 -44.32
C ASP A 185 5.15 -4.25 -45.25
N LEU A 186 4.42 -5.17 -45.91
CA LEU A 186 3.44 -4.76 -46.94
C LEU A 186 2.23 -3.99 -46.38
N LEU A 187 1.91 -4.16 -45.10
CA LEU A 187 0.82 -3.42 -44.44
C LEU A 187 1.21 -1.97 -44.12
N GLY A 188 2.51 -1.66 -44.03
CA GLY A 188 3.01 -0.34 -43.61
C GLY A 188 2.29 0.18 -42.36
N THR A 189 1.76 1.40 -42.44
CA THR A 189 0.95 2.02 -41.37
C THR A 189 -0.56 1.90 -41.62
N GLN A 190 -1.02 1.13 -42.61
CA GLN A 190 -2.45 1.04 -42.89
C GLN A 190 -3.22 0.35 -41.76
N TRP A 191 -2.58 -0.60 -41.08
CA TRP A 191 -3.20 -1.40 -40.03
C TRP A 191 -3.43 -0.66 -38.71
N ILE A 192 -2.91 0.55 -38.52
CA ILE A 192 -3.20 1.38 -37.33
C ILE A 192 -4.39 2.32 -37.56
N GLU A 193 -4.87 2.43 -38.80
CA GLU A 193 -5.99 3.29 -39.15
C GLU A 193 -7.32 2.65 -38.72
N PRO A 194 -8.30 3.44 -38.27
CA PRO A 194 -9.58 2.91 -37.78
C PRO A 194 -10.40 2.24 -38.88
N ASP A 195 -10.28 2.67 -40.14
CA ASP A 195 -11.05 2.11 -41.26
C ASP A 195 -10.37 0.88 -41.92
N PHE A 196 -9.28 0.38 -41.33
CA PHE A 196 -8.61 -0.82 -41.83
C PHE A 196 -9.47 -2.07 -41.64
N ASP A 197 -9.58 -2.89 -42.69
CA ASP A 197 -10.31 -4.16 -42.67
C ASP A 197 -9.42 -5.28 -42.16
N ASP A 198 -9.56 -5.59 -40.86
CA ASP A 198 -8.91 -6.69 -40.16
C ASP A 198 -9.77 -7.96 -40.09
N SER A 199 -10.88 -8.04 -40.85
CA SER A 199 -11.79 -9.20 -40.78
C SER A 199 -11.17 -10.55 -41.18
N SER A 200 -10.01 -10.53 -41.82
CA SER A 200 -9.23 -11.74 -42.15
C SER A 200 -8.17 -12.10 -41.11
N TRP A 201 -8.00 -11.30 -40.06
CA TRP A 201 -7.06 -11.54 -38.97
C TRP A 201 -7.64 -12.58 -38.01
N ALA A 202 -6.77 -13.19 -37.21
CA ALA A 202 -7.24 -14.02 -36.10
C ALA A 202 -7.81 -13.11 -35.00
N SER A 203 -8.74 -13.62 -34.19
CA SER A 203 -9.40 -12.84 -33.15
C SER A 203 -9.68 -13.67 -31.90
N GLY A 204 -9.73 -13.00 -30.75
CA GLY A 204 -10.08 -13.58 -29.46
C GLY A 204 -10.18 -12.50 -28.37
N PRO A 205 -10.46 -12.87 -27.12
CA PRO A 205 -10.47 -11.92 -26.00
C PRO A 205 -9.11 -11.21 -25.83
N ALA A 206 -9.16 -9.94 -25.43
CA ALA A 206 -7.99 -9.12 -25.10
C ALA A 206 -7.13 -9.77 -24.00
N GLY A 207 -5.83 -9.45 -24.00
CA GLY A 207 -4.81 -10.28 -23.36
C GLY A 207 -4.22 -11.24 -24.38
N ILE A 208 -3.71 -10.71 -25.49
CA ILE A 208 -3.07 -11.51 -26.53
C ILE A 208 -1.66 -11.84 -26.02
N GLY A 209 -1.39 -13.12 -25.79
CA GLY A 209 -0.17 -13.54 -25.14
C GLY A 209 0.10 -15.03 -25.22
N TYR A 210 1.18 -15.47 -24.61
CA TYR A 210 1.44 -16.87 -24.29
C TYR A 210 2.46 -16.96 -23.17
N GLU A 211 2.56 -18.14 -22.56
CA GLU A 211 3.67 -18.54 -21.72
C GLU A 211 3.88 -20.04 -21.89
N SER A 212 5.13 -20.50 -21.97
CA SER A 212 5.40 -21.93 -22.00
C SER A 212 5.22 -22.54 -20.60
N ALA A 213 4.08 -23.20 -20.37
CA ALA A 213 3.79 -23.90 -19.11
C ALA A 213 4.03 -25.41 -19.23
N VAL A 214 4.52 -26.03 -18.15
CA VAL A 214 4.67 -27.48 -18.00
C VAL A 214 3.88 -27.99 -16.79
N PRO A 215 3.36 -29.24 -16.83
CA PRO A 215 2.73 -29.85 -15.66
C PRO A 215 3.71 -29.95 -14.47
N GLY A 216 3.24 -29.59 -13.29
CA GLY A 216 4.02 -29.61 -12.05
C GLY A 216 4.28 -28.21 -11.48
N PHE A 217 5.00 -28.20 -10.36
CA PHE A 217 5.49 -27.01 -9.66
C PHE A 217 6.80 -26.55 -10.28
N GLY A 218 7.00 -25.24 -10.37
CA GLY A 218 8.31 -24.63 -10.52
C GLY A 218 8.93 -24.47 -9.13
N PHE A 219 10.21 -24.80 -8.94
CA PHE A 219 10.84 -24.75 -7.63
C PHE A 219 12.22 -24.10 -7.63
N ARG A 220 12.60 -23.60 -6.44
CA ARG A 220 13.96 -23.25 -6.03
C ARG A 220 14.26 -23.90 -4.69
N LEU A 221 15.37 -24.61 -4.60
CA LEU A 221 15.88 -25.15 -3.36
C LEU A 221 17.21 -24.48 -3.03
N TYR A 222 17.28 -23.84 -1.87
CA TYR A 222 18.47 -23.22 -1.34
C TYR A 222 19.07 -24.08 -0.23
N GLN A 223 20.39 -24.25 -0.29
CA GLN A 223 21.16 -24.70 0.85
C GLN A 223 21.65 -23.47 1.61
N ALA A 224 21.15 -23.23 2.82
CA ALA A 224 21.54 -22.05 3.59
C ALA A 224 22.96 -22.19 4.16
N ASN A 225 23.64 -21.05 4.36
CA ASN A 225 24.91 -20.95 5.11
C ASN A 225 24.71 -20.53 6.57
N ILE A 226 23.45 -20.39 6.99
CA ILE A 226 23.02 -20.12 8.36
C ILE A 226 22.13 -21.26 8.86
N VAL A 227 21.87 -21.30 10.17
CA VAL A 227 20.87 -22.20 10.72
C VAL A 227 19.48 -21.65 10.42
N VAL A 228 18.61 -22.44 9.78
CA VAL A 228 17.25 -22.02 9.41
C VAL A 228 16.26 -22.55 10.45
N SER A 229 16.09 -21.84 11.56
CA SER A 229 15.29 -22.31 12.70
C SER A 229 13.89 -21.70 12.78
N SER A 230 13.43 -21.01 11.74
CA SER A 230 12.10 -20.42 11.66
C SER A 230 11.73 -20.12 10.21
N LEU A 231 10.43 -20.01 9.96
CA LEU A 231 9.91 -19.57 8.67
C LEU A 231 10.45 -18.19 8.27
N ASP A 232 10.66 -17.29 9.24
CA ASP A 232 11.22 -15.97 8.98
C ASP A 232 12.68 -16.01 8.49
N LEU A 233 13.48 -16.95 9.01
CA LEU A 233 14.84 -17.15 8.51
C LEU A 233 14.82 -17.82 7.14
N ALA A 234 13.85 -18.68 6.87
CA ALA A 234 13.66 -19.27 5.54
C ALA A 234 13.36 -18.20 4.49
N ILE A 235 12.46 -17.26 4.79
CA ILE A 235 12.16 -16.10 3.94
C ILE A 235 13.44 -15.28 3.70
N GLN A 236 14.21 -14.98 4.76
CA GLN A 236 15.48 -14.25 4.62
C GLN A 236 16.48 -14.97 3.72
N VAL A 237 16.59 -16.30 3.82
CA VAL A 237 17.47 -17.10 2.95
C VAL A 237 17.00 -17.04 1.50
N ALA A 238 15.70 -17.15 1.24
CA ALA A 238 15.12 -17.02 -0.10
C ALA A 238 15.46 -15.66 -0.73
N ASP A 239 15.28 -14.57 0.03
CA ASP A 239 15.47 -13.19 -0.46
C ASP A 239 16.94 -12.76 -0.58
N SER A 240 17.88 -13.48 0.07
CA SER A 240 19.27 -13.03 0.23
C SER A 240 20.27 -14.04 -0.35
N PRO A 241 20.75 -13.85 -1.61
CA PRO A 241 21.75 -14.72 -2.21
C PRO A 241 23.03 -14.91 -1.38
N SER A 242 23.40 -13.93 -0.56
CA SER A 242 24.55 -14.04 0.35
C SER A 242 24.40 -15.07 1.48
N LEU A 243 23.17 -15.52 1.75
CA LEU A 243 22.85 -16.55 2.75
C LEU A 243 22.78 -17.96 2.15
N GLN A 244 23.01 -18.11 0.85
CA GLN A 244 22.87 -19.36 0.11
C GLN A 244 24.25 -19.91 -0.25
N THR A 245 24.47 -21.22 -0.07
CA THR A 245 25.69 -21.92 -0.50
C THR A 245 25.53 -22.60 -1.86
N SER A 246 24.33 -23.07 -2.16
CA SER A 246 23.96 -23.62 -3.47
C SER A 246 22.47 -23.46 -3.71
N THR A 247 22.11 -23.39 -4.98
CA THR A 247 20.72 -23.24 -5.43
C THR A 247 20.43 -24.27 -6.53
N HIS A 248 19.33 -24.98 -6.39
CA HIS A 248 18.79 -25.89 -7.40
C HIS A 248 17.45 -25.37 -7.88
N VAL A 249 17.23 -25.36 -9.19
CA VAL A 249 16.00 -24.86 -9.81
C VAL A 249 15.47 -25.86 -10.83
N GLY A 250 14.16 -25.85 -11.07
CA GLY A 250 13.55 -26.65 -12.12
C GLY A 250 12.05 -26.78 -11.93
N ASN A 251 11.45 -27.72 -12.66
CA ASN A 251 10.05 -28.13 -12.47
C ASN A 251 9.98 -29.55 -11.91
N ILE A 252 8.96 -29.82 -11.09
CA ILE A 252 8.69 -31.15 -10.54
C ILE A 252 7.19 -31.44 -10.51
N ALA A 253 6.80 -32.68 -10.83
CA ALA A 253 5.40 -33.05 -10.91
C ALA A 253 4.66 -32.90 -9.56
N THR A 254 5.29 -33.32 -8.47
CA THR A 254 4.72 -33.32 -7.11
C THR A 254 5.75 -32.87 -6.09
N ILE A 255 5.29 -32.23 -5.01
CA ILE A 255 6.09 -32.04 -3.79
C ILE A 255 5.87 -33.28 -2.92
N ASN A 256 6.82 -34.22 -2.99
CA ASN A 256 6.82 -35.50 -2.26
C ASN A 256 8.25 -35.87 -1.87
N PHE A 257 8.84 -35.08 -0.97
CA PHE A 257 10.26 -35.16 -0.63
C PHE A 257 10.49 -35.76 0.76
N VAL A 258 11.45 -36.68 0.86
CA VAL A 258 11.91 -37.26 2.13
C VAL A 258 13.42 -37.53 2.07
N ASN A 259 14.14 -37.18 3.15
CA ASN A 259 15.53 -37.58 3.38
C ASN A 259 15.67 -38.30 4.75
N ASN A 260 16.48 -39.37 4.77
CA ASN A 260 17.06 -40.14 5.90
C ASN A 260 16.09 -40.68 7.01
N SER A 261 15.11 -39.91 7.48
CA SER A 261 14.20 -40.28 8.58
C SER A 261 12.82 -39.61 8.60
N GLY A 262 12.39 -38.92 7.53
CA GLY A 262 11.04 -38.32 7.47
C GLY A 262 9.89 -39.34 7.35
N SER A 263 8.67 -38.94 7.72
CA SER A 263 7.46 -39.75 7.57
C SER A 263 6.68 -39.28 6.34
N SER A 264 6.51 -40.13 5.34
CA SER A 264 5.65 -39.90 4.17
C SER A 264 4.31 -40.64 4.31
N HIS A 265 3.24 -40.02 3.82
CA HIS A 265 1.95 -40.70 3.61
C HIS A 265 1.84 -41.34 2.24
N PHE A 266 2.55 -40.79 1.25
CA PHE A 266 2.50 -41.26 -0.13
C PHE A 266 3.70 -42.16 -0.44
N GLY A 267 3.58 -42.96 -1.49
CA GLY A 267 4.69 -43.78 -1.98
C GLY A 267 5.55 -43.01 -2.98
N ASP A 268 6.64 -43.64 -3.44
CA ASP A 268 7.53 -43.09 -4.48
C ASP A 268 8.21 -41.76 -4.07
N ASP A 269 8.64 -41.69 -2.80
CA ASP A 269 9.39 -40.55 -2.24
C ASP A 269 10.63 -40.20 -3.06
N LEU A 270 10.86 -38.89 -3.23
CA LEU A 270 12.02 -38.34 -3.91
C LEU A 270 12.97 -37.70 -2.89
N PRO A 271 14.29 -37.70 -3.14
CA PRO A 271 15.18 -36.85 -2.36
C PRO A 271 14.92 -35.39 -2.73
N PHE A 272 15.23 -34.47 -1.82
CA PHE A 272 15.21 -33.05 -2.16
C PHE A 272 16.15 -32.78 -3.35
N PRO A 273 15.80 -31.86 -4.27
CA PRO A 273 16.60 -31.58 -5.46
C PRO A 273 18.07 -31.29 -5.14
N GLY A 274 18.99 -32.07 -5.72
CA GLY A 274 20.43 -31.93 -5.46
C GLY A 274 20.97 -32.74 -4.27
N THR A 275 20.10 -33.41 -3.51
CA THR A 275 20.47 -34.30 -2.38
C THR A 275 20.26 -35.78 -2.73
N SER A 276 20.46 -36.69 -1.76
CA SER A 276 20.16 -38.12 -1.90
C SER A 276 19.35 -38.66 -0.72
N MET A 277 18.57 -39.74 -0.93
CA MET A 277 17.59 -40.27 0.05
C MET A 277 18.14 -40.62 1.45
N ALA A 278 19.45 -40.80 1.59
CA ALA A 278 20.11 -41.14 2.86
C ALA A 278 21.00 -40.00 3.39
N GLU A 279 20.95 -38.83 2.76
CA GLU A 279 21.69 -37.65 3.15
C GLU A 279 20.95 -36.89 4.25
N ASP A 280 21.68 -36.54 5.29
CA ASP A 280 21.22 -35.63 6.36
C ASP A 280 21.45 -34.21 5.86
N ALA A 281 20.47 -33.69 5.13
CA ALA A 281 20.57 -32.39 4.46
C ALA A 281 19.90 -31.32 5.34
N ASP A 282 20.70 -30.73 6.22
CA ASP A 282 20.23 -29.73 7.16
C ASP A 282 20.18 -28.33 6.53
N ASN A 283 19.33 -27.42 7.01
CA ASN A 283 19.28 -26.00 6.62
C ASN A 283 18.87 -25.78 5.17
N LEU A 284 17.89 -26.56 4.73
CA LEU A 284 17.28 -26.43 3.41
C LEU A 284 16.14 -25.43 3.44
N VAL A 285 15.97 -24.71 2.33
CA VAL A 285 14.79 -23.88 2.07
C VAL A 285 14.27 -24.20 0.68
N LEU A 286 13.02 -24.62 0.57
CA LEU A 286 12.33 -24.91 -0.69
C LEU A 286 11.26 -23.86 -0.93
N GLU A 287 11.37 -23.14 -2.04
CA GLU A 287 10.27 -22.39 -2.64
C GLU A 287 9.71 -23.20 -3.80
N ALA A 288 8.40 -23.37 -3.86
CA ALA A 288 7.73 -23.95 -5.02
C ALA A 288 6.43 -23.23 -5.32
N MET A 289 6.13 -23.05 -6.61
CA MET A 289 4.94 -22.35 -7.07
C MET A 289 4.30 -23.02 -8.28
N GLY A 290 3.07 -22.64 -8.57
CA GLY A 290 2.39 -22.91 -9.81
C GLY A 290 0.95 -22.46 -9.77
N THR A 291 0.24 -22.69 -10.86
CA THR A 291 -1.18 -22.44 -10.96
C THR A 291 -1.93 -23.76 -10.78
N ILE A 292 -2.68 -23.89 -9.69
CA ILE A 292 -3.47 -25.08 -9.38
C ILE A 292 -4.87 -24.94 -9.96
N HIS A 293 -5.35 -25.98 -10.65
CA HIS A 293 -6.71 -26.05 -11.15
C HIS A 293 -7.64 -26.72 -10.15
N ILE A 294 -8.61 -26.00 -9.61
CA ILE A 294 -9.65 -26.51 -8.70
C ILE A 294 -10.97 -26.68 -9.46
N PRO A 295 -11.45 -27.91 -9.67
CA PRO A 295 -12.53 -28.19 -10.63
C PRO A 295 -13.95 -27.88 -10.13
N THR A 296 -14.14 -27.74 -8.81
CA THR A 296 -15.47 -27.52 -8.19
C THR A 296 -15.39 -26.48 -7.08
N ALA A 297 -16.39 -25.60 -7.02
CA ALA A 297 -16.62 -24.76 -5.85
C ALA A 297 -17.08 -25.60 -4.66
N GLY A 298 -16.74 -25.18 -3.45
CA GLY A 298 -17.09 -25.84 -2.20
C GLY A 298 -15.92 -25.99 -1.23
N ALA A 299 -16.12 -26.82 -0.22
CA ALA A 299 -15.08 -27.12 0.75
C ALA A 299 -13.97 -27.95 0.11
N TRP A 300 -12.72 -27.52 0.25
CA TRP A 300 -11.53 -28.28 -0.09
C TRP A 300 -10.59 -28.28 1.10
N THR A 301 -10.08 -29.45 1.48
CA THR A 301 -9.06 -29.56 2.53
C THR A 301 -7.70 -29.73 1.89
N PHE A 302 -6.80 -28.81 2.20
CA PHE A 302 -5.40 -28.85 1.83
C PHE A 302 -4.57 -29.32 3.01
N GLY A 303 -3.47 -29.99 2.71
CA GLY A 303 -2.60 -30.55 3.72
C GLY A 303 -1.14 -30.49 3.34
N VAL A 304 -0.32 -30.24 4.36
CA VAL A 304 1.14 -30.34 4.28
C VAL A 304 1.61 -31.25 5.40
N ASN A 305 2.25 -32.36 5.02
CA ASN A 305 3.08 -33.12 5.94
C ASN A 305 4.47 -32.50 5.90
N SER A 306 5.05 -32.10 7.05
CA SER A 306 6.42 -31.55 7.04
C SER A 306 7.21 -31.81 8.32
N ASP A 307 8.52 -31.86 8.14
CA ASP A 307 9.61 -31.89 9.13
C ASP A 307 10.73 -31.04 8.49
N ASP A 308 10.85 -29.73 8.71
CA ASP A 308 10.32 -28.89 9.78
C ASP A 308 9.08 -28.04 9.37
N GLY A 309 9.25 -26.72 9.22
CA GLY A 309 8.18 -25.73 9.10
C GLY A 309 7.90 -25.30 7.67
N PHE A 310 6.74 -24.66 7.46
CA PHE A 310 6.32 -24.22 6.13
C PHE A 310 5.28 -23.08 6.18
N MET A 311 5.05 -22.48 5.01
CA MET A 311 3.91 -21.64 4.66
C MET A 311 3.38 -22.08 3.29
N LEU A 312 2.06 -22.15 3.14
CA LEU A 312 1.36 -22.47 1.91
C LEU A 312 0.28 -21.42 1.65
N GLU A 313 0.27 -20.88 0.44
CA GLU A 313 -0.71 -19.91 -0.06
C GLU A 313 -1.41 -20.50 -1.29
N ILE A 314 -2.73 -20.30 -1.38
CA ILE A 314 -3.58 -20.72 -2.50
C ILE A 314 -4.60 -19.62 -2.78
N GLY A 315 -4.34 -18.78 -3.79
CA GLY A 315 -5.13 -17.58 -4.04
C GLY A 315 -5.21 -16.71 -2.78
N PRO A 316 -6.42 -16.40 -2.26
CA PRO A 316 -6.59 -15.60 -1.03
C PRO A 316 -6.50 -16.43 0.27
N HIS A 317 -6.20 -17.72 0.20
CA HIS A 317 -6.16 -18.62 1.35
C HIS A 317 -4.72 -18.94 1.76
N GLU A 318 -4.47 -19.06 3.06
CA GLU A 318 -3.14 -19.34 3.61
C GLU A 318 -3.22 -20.37 4.74
N MET A 319 -2.15 -21.15 4.92
CA MET A 319 -1.93 -22.00 6.08
C MET A 319 -0.42 -22.12 6.36
N SER A 320 -0.02 -22.24 7.62
CA SER A 320 1.40 -22.31 7.97
C SER A 320 1.67 -23.12 9.24
N TYR A 321 2.93 -23.54 9.37
CA TYR A 321 3.51 -23.99 10.63
C TYR A 321 4.91 -23.38 10.75
N PRO A 322 5.07 -22.27 11.49
CA PRO A 322 6.27 -21.44 11.39
C PRO A 322 7.49 -21.99 12.15
N ASP A 323 7.25 -22.79 13.20
CA ASP A 323 8.29 -23.30 14.09
C ASP A 323 8.86 -24.66 13.63
N PRO A 324 10.06 -25.06 14.08
CA PRO A 324 10.59 -26.39 13.83
C PRO A 324 9.73 -27.50 14.46
N ARG A 325 9.59 -28.63 13.79
CA ARG A 325 8.85 -29.80 14.27
C ARG A 325 9.35 -31.08 13.64
N GLY A 326 9.17 -32.19 14.35
CA GLY A 326 9.18 -33.51 13.70
C GLY A 326 8.00 -33.71 12.75
N PRO A 327 7.94 -34.85 12.04
CA PRO A 327 7.04 -35.02 10.91
C PRO A 327 5.59 -35.08 11.37
N ALA A 328 4.77 -34.16 10.86
CA ALA A 328 3.37 -34.05 11.21
C ALA A 328 2.54 -33.40 10.10
N ASP A 329 1.23 -33.67 10.11
CA ASP A 329 0.28 -33.05 9.20
C ASP A 329 -0.24 -31.72 9.74
N THR A 330 -0.33 -30.73 8.86
CA THR A 330 -1.19 -29.55 9.04
C THR A 330 -2.25 -29.62 7.97
N LEU A 331 -3.53 -29.57 8.37
CA LEU A 331 -4.67 -29.61 7.47
C LEU A 331 -5.54 -28.38 7.67
N GLU A 332 -5.96 -27.76 6.59
CA GLU A 332 -6.90 -26.65 6.63
C GLU A 332 -7.95 -26.78 5.53
N THR A 333 -9.22 -26.47 5.87
CA THR A 333 -10.33 -26.50 4.92
C THR A 333 -10.64 -25.10 4.44
N PHE A 334 -10.42 -24.85 3.16
CA PHE A 334 -10.79 -23.61 2.48
C PHE A 334 -12.16 -23.74 1.82
N GLN A 335 -12.90 -22.62 1.77
CA GLN A 335 -14.14 -22.52 1.01
C GLN A 335 -13.82 -21.88 -0.34
N ILE A 336 -13.78 -22.69 -1.39
CA ILE A 336 -13.55 -22.24 -2.76
C ILE A 336 -14.87 -21.74 -3.33
N ASN A 337 -14.95 -20.45 -3.60
CA ASN A 337 -16.20 -19.81 -4.04
C ASN A 337 -16.55 -20.15 -5.49
N GLU A 338 -15.54 -20.23 -6.35
CA GLU A 338 -15.70 -20.49 -7.79
C GLU A 338 -14.69 -21.54 -8.26
N PRO A 339 -15.06 -22.48 -9.15
CA PRO A 339 -14.07 -23.35 -9.78
C PRO A 339 -13.14 -22.53 -10.68
N GLY A 340 -11.88 -22.93 -10.79
CA GLY A 340 -10.93 -22.21 -11.62
C GLY A 340 -9.48 -22.43 -11.22
N ASP A 341 -8.63 -21.61 -11.81
CA ASP A 341 -7.19 -21.62 -11.60
C ASP A 341 -6.82 -20.64 -10.49
N TYR A 342 -5.98 -21.08 -9.57
CA TYR A 342 -5.52 -20.30 -8.43
C TYR A 342 -3.99 -20.32 -8.37
N PRO A 343 -3.32 -19.21 -8.06
CA PRO A 343 -1.89 -19.26 -7.76
C PRO A 343 -1.68 -20.05 -6.47
N LEU A 344 -0.66 -20.91 -6.46
CA LEU A 344 -0.23 -21.67 -5.29
C LEU A 344 1.25 -21.39 -5.07
N TYR A 345 1.62 -21.04 -3.85
CA TYR A 345 3.00 -20.85 -3.41
C TYR A 345 3.24 -21.61 -2.11
N ILE A 346 4.37 -22.33 -2.00
CA ILE A 346 4.83 -22.96 -0.76
C ILE A 346 6.28 -22.59 -0.49
N LEU A 347 6.54 -22.18 0.76
CA LEU A 347 7.87 -22.04 1.33
C LEU A 347 8.01 -23.07 2.45
N TYR A 348 8.93 -24.02 2.30
CA TYR A 348 9.28 -24.99 3.32
C TYR A 348 10.72 -24.78 3.77
N TYR A 349 11.01 -25.07 5.04
CA TYR A 349 12.37 -25.15 5.51
C TYR A 349 12.63 -26.35 6.40
N GLU A 350 13.90 -26.69 6.48
CA GLU A 350 14.43 -27.69 7.39
C GLU A 350 15.58 -27.05 8.18
N GLN A 351 15.62 -27.29 9.49
CA GLN A 351 16.68 -26.80 10.38
C GLN A 351 17.77 -27.85 10.61
N GLY A 352 17.35 -29.08 10.92
CA GLY A 352 18.26 -30.20 11.11
C GLY A 352 17.58 -31.49 11.57
N GLY A 353 18.07 -32.63 11.08
CA GLY A 353 17.55 -33.95 11.38
C GLY A 353 16.84 -34.59 10.19
N GLY A 354 15.62 -35.11 10.40
CA GLY A 354 14.85 -35.68 9.30
C GLY A 354 14.22 -34.58 8.46
N ALA A 355 14.37 -34.63 7.13
CA ALA A 355 13.68 -33.69 6.25
C ALA A 355 12.53 -34.40 5.53
N SER A 356 11.32 -33.86 5.61
CA SER A 356 10.24 -34.26 4.70
C SER A 356 9.26 -33.13 4.40
N VAL A 357 8.72 -33.12 3.19
CA VAL A 357 7.57 -32.29 2.81
C VAL A 357 6.70 -32.98 1.76
N GLU A 358 5.40 -33.07 2.02
CA GLU A 358 4.38 -33.54 1.07
C GLU A 358 3.24 -32.52 1.00
N VAL A 359 2.75 -32.23 -0.21
CA VAL A 359 1.63 -31.30 -0.42
C VAL A 359 0.47 -32.00 -1.12
N PHE A 360 -0.69 -32.01 -0.47
CA PHE A 360 -1.82 -32.82 -0.89
C PHE A 360 -3.18 -32.15 -0.63
N ALA A 361 -4.22 -32.62 -1.30
CA ALA A 361 -5.57 -32.08 -1.16
C ALA A 361 -6.67 -33.15 -1.32
N ALA A 362 -7.86 -32.82 -0.82
CA ALA A 362 -9.09 -33.57 -1.02
C ALA A 362 -10.31 -32.64 -1.07
N GLU A 363 -11.29 -32.97 -1.92
CA GLU A 363 -12.59 -32.31 -1.94
C GLU A 363 -13.37 -32.68 -0.67
N GLY A 364 -13.82 -31.68 0.09
CA GLY A 364 -14.54 -31.83 1.36
C GLY A 364 -13.81 -31.22 2.56
N ALA A 365 -14.39 -31.38 3.75
CA ALA A 365 -13.84 -30.91 5.02
C ALA A 365 -13.33 -32.10 5.85
N TYR A 366 -12.02 -32.15 6.11
CA TYR A 366 -11.37 -33.24 6.85
C TYR A 366 -10.53 -32.68 8.00
N ALA A 367 -10.70 -33.25 9.19
CA ALA A 367 -9.93 -32.87 10.38
C ALA A 367 -8.67 -33.73 10.60
N MET A 368 -8.49 -34.79 9.81
CA MET A 368 -7.37 -35.74 9.88
C MET A 368 -7.08 -36.28 8.48
N PHE A 369 -5.86 -36.72 8.23
CA PHE A 369 -5.49 -37.34 6.97
C PHE A 369 -6.29 -38.64 6.74
N ASP A 370 -6.83 -38.79 5.53
CA ASP A 370 -7.53 -39.99 5.08
C ASP A 370 -6.91 -40.48 3.75
N PRO A 371 -6.17 -41.61 3.75
CA PRO A 371 -5.51 -42.12 2.56
C PRO A 371 -6.49 -42.51 1.44
N ALA A 372 -7.77 -42.71 1.74
CA ALA A 372 -8.76 -42.97 0.70
C ALA A 372 -9.12 -41.71 -0.10
N GLN A 373 -9.01 -40.52 0.51
CA GLN A 373 -9.52 -39.25 -0.03
C GLN A 373 -8.41 -38.35 -0.55
N PHE A 374 -7.30 -38.21 0.19
CA PHE A 374 -6.24 -37.28 -0.17
C PHE A 374 -5.35 -37.81 -1.30
N ARG A 375 -4.90 -36.91 -2.17
CA ARG A 375 -3.95 -37.15 -3.24
C ARG A 375 -2.91 -36.03 -3.27
N LEU A 376 -1.68 -36.36 -3.66
CA LEU A 376 -0.64 -35.36 -3.93
C LEU A 376 -1.14 -34.38 -5.00
N ILE A 377 -0.89 -33.09 -4.78
CA ILE A 377 -1.11 -32.08 -5.81
C ILE A 377 -0.08 -32.32 -6.93
N GLY A 378 -0.55 -32.36 -8.17
CA GLY A 378 0.24 -32.66 -9.36
C GLY A 378 0.23 -34.13 -9.81
N ASP A 379 -0.16 -35.08 -8.95
CA ASP A 379 -0.33 -36.49 -9.33
C ASP A 379 -1.72 -36.72 -9.96
N THR A 380 -1.92 -36.16 -11.15
CA THR A 380 -3.18 -36.27 -11.88
C THR A 380 -3.49 -37.72 -12.30
N ALA A 381 -2.47 -38.58 -12.41
CA ALA A 381 -2.64 -40.01 -12.72
C ALA A 381 -3.32 -40.76 -11.56
N ALA A 382 -3.03 -40.40 -10.31
CA ALA A 382 -3.71 -40.93 -9.12
C ALA A 382 -5.00 -40.17 -8.74
N GLY A 383 -5.38 -39.15 -9.52
CA GLY A 383 -6.56 -38.32 -9.31
C GLY A 383 -6.34 -37.10 -8.42
N GLY A 384 -5.09 -36.66 -8.23
CA GLY A 384 -4.76 -35.39 -7.59
C GLY A 384 -5.09 -34.17 -8.45
N LEU A 385 -5.14 -32.99 -7.81
CA LEU A 385 -5.37 -31.72 -8.50
C LEU A 385 -4.23 -31.43 -9.49
N GLY A 386 -4.57 -30.95 -10.67
CA GLY A 386 -3.59 -30.52 -11.67
C GLY A 386 -2.94 -29.21 -11.26
N ILE A 387 -1.63 -29.11 -11.46
CA ILE A 387 -0.86 -27.87 -11.32
C ILE A 387 0.06 -27.72 -12.51
N PHE A 388 0.28 -26.49 -12.94
CA PHE A 388 1.20 -26.13 -14.01
C PHE A 388 2.04 -24.93 -13.60
N SER A 389 3.23 -24.82 -14.15
CA SER A 389 4.17 -23.72 -13.89
C SER A 389 4.93 -23.38 -15.16
N PRO A 390 5.44 -22.14 -15.28
CA PRO A 390 6.38 -21.80 -16.35
C PRO A 390 7.59 -22.75 -16.36
N VAL A 391 8.21 -22.97 -17.52
CA VAL A 391 9.45 -23.74 -17.60
C VAL A 391 10.57 -23.02 -16.85
N ILE A 392 11.07 -23.60 -15.76
CA ILE A 392 12.20 -23.06 -15.00
C ILE A 392 13.49 -23.75 -15.46
N SER A 393 14.45 -22.98 -15.99
CA SER A 393 15.76 -23.49 -16.42
C SER A 393 16.92 -22.68 -15.85
N GLN A 394 18.13 -23.27 -15.77
CA GLN A 394 19.31 -22.60 -15.20
C GLN A 394 19.81 -21.37 -15.99
N GLU A 395 19.39 -21.20 -17.25
CA GLU A 395 19.71 -20.02 -18.06
C GLU A 395 18.58 -18.99 -17.94
N GLY A 396 18.54 -18.29 -16.80
CA GLY A 396 17.54 -17.27 -16.47
C GLY A 396 17.36 -17.24 -14.97
N GLN A 397 17.90 -16.22 -14.29
CA GLN A 397 17.94 -16.15 -12.83
C GLN A 397 16.60 -15.74 -12.20
N ASP A 398 15.52 -15.64 -12.98
CA ASP A 398 14.30 -14.97 -12.55
C ASP A 398 13.17 -15.98 -12.24
N PHE A 399 12.47 -15.75 -11.13
CA PHE A 399 11.43 -16.64 -10.57
C PHE A 399 10.09 -16.12 -11.07
N GLU A 400 9.90 -16.13 -12.38
CA GLU A 400 8.85 -15.29 -12.94
C GLU A 400 7.45 -15.84 -12.63
N ILE A 401 6.63 -14.98 -12.01
CA ILE A 401 5.19 -15.18 -11.91
C ILE A 401 4.65 -15.21 -13.35
N GLY A 402 4.00 -16.30 -13.74
CA GLY A 402 3.39 -16.41 -15.06
C GLY A 402 2.27 -15.39 -15.30
N PHE A 403 1.96 -15.10 -16.55
CA PHE A 403 0.90 -14.15 -16.91
C PHE A 403 -0.50 -14.66 -16.55
N GLY A 404 -0.70 -15.99 -16.47
CA GLY A 404 -1.90 -16.61 -15.93
C GLY A 404 -3.19 -16.09 -16.58
N SER A 405 -4.12 -15.58 -15.77
CA SER A 405 -5.42 -15.07 -16.25
C SER A 405 -5.34 -13.78 -17.08
N ALA A 406 -4.18 -13.12 -17.15
CA ALA A 406 -3.99 -11.97 -18.03
C ALA A 406 -3.95 -12.40 -19.52
N ILE A 407 -3.68 -13.68 -19.82
CA ILE A 407 -3.76 -14.23 -21.17
C ILE A 407 -5.23 -14.56 -21.48
N GLY A 408 -5.89 -13.70 -22.25
CA GLY A 408 -7.23 -13.95 -22.78
C GLY A 408 -7.23 -14.75 -24.09
N THR A 409 -6.18 -14.60 -24.91
CA THR A 409 -5.98 -15.40 -26.14
C THR A 409 -4.55 -15.90 -26.21
N ASP A 410 -4.41 -17.22 -26.14
CA ASP A 410 -3.14 -17.91 -26.31
C ASP A 410 -2.73 -17.98 -27.80
N ILE A 411 -1.53 -17.48 -28.10
CA ILE A 411 -0.94 -17.51 -29.45
C ILE A 411 0.37 -18.31 -29.54
N LEU A 412 0.71 -19.11 -28.52
CA LEU A 412 1.96 -19.85 -28.38
C LEU A 412 2.35 -20.59 -29.67
N ASP A 413 1.46 -21.45 -30.17
CA ASP A 413 1.68 -22.30 -31.34
C ASP A 413 1.99 -21.51 -32.62
N SER A 414 1.58 -20.24 -32.68
CA SER A 414 1.72 -19.40 -33.86
C SER A 414 2.92 -18.44 -33.80
N MET A 415 3.33 -18.02 -32.61
CA MET A 415 4.36 -17.00 -32.42
C MET A 415 5.71 -17.59 -31.99
N LEU A 416 5.72 -18.55 -31.06
CA LEU A 416 6.95 -19.14 -30.53
C LEU A 416 7.80 -19.77 -31.65
N GLY A 417 9.08 -19.42 -31.68
CA GLY A 417 10.07 -19.79 -32.70
C GLY A 417 9.82 -19.21 -34.08
N SER A 418 8.82 -18.33 -34.25
CA SER A 418 8.30 -17.93 -35.57
C SER A 418 8.28 -16.43 -35.80
N ALA A 419 7.93 -15.61 -34.80
CA ALA A 419 7.81 -14.16 -34.94
C ALA A 419 8.32 -13.43 -33.69
N THR A 420 8.82 -12.20 -33.87
CA THR A 420 9.30 -11.34 -32.76
C THR A 420 8.30 -10.25 -32.36
N SER A 421 7.17 -10.15 -33.07
CA SER A 421 6.18 -9.11 -32.80
C SER A 421 4.81 -9.46 -33.37
N ALA A 422 3.77 -8.86 -32.81
CA ALA A 422 2.39 -8.98 -33.27
C ALA A 422 1.76 -7.59 -33.48
N TYR A 423 0.91 -7.49 -34.50
CA TYR A 423 0.01 -6.35 -34.71
C TYR A 423 -1.35 -6.68 -34.12
N LEU A 424 -1.82 -5.82 -33.21
CA LEU A 424 -3.03 -6.03 -32.43
C LEU A 424 -3.97 -4.84 -32.63
N ARG A 425 -5.28 -5.11 -32.70
CA ARG A 425 -6.31 -4.08 -32.87
C ARG A 425 -7.46 -4.33 -31.90
N PHE A 426 -7.77 -3.31 -31.11
CA PHE A 426 -8.79 -3.31 -30.08
C PHE A 426 -9.86 -2.26 -30.44
N PRO A 427 -10.97 -2.65 -31.06
CA PRO A 427 -12.07 -1.74 -31.37
C PRO A 427 -12.86 -1.37 -30.12
N PHE A 428 -13.26 -0.11 -30.00
CA PHE A 428 -14.13 0.36 -28.92
C PHE A 428 -15.08 1.47 -29.40
N GLN A 429 -16.17 1.71 -28.67
CA GLN A 429 -17.20 2.70 -29.04
C GLN A 429 -17.10 3.93 -28.14
N VAL A 430 -17.24 5.12 -28.74
CA VAL A 430 -17.36 6.39 -28.03
C VAL A 430 -18.55 7.16 -28.58
N ASP A 431 -19.64 7.22 -27.83
CA ASP A 431 -20.89 7.87 -28.29
C ASP A 431 -20.72 9.38 -28.46
N SER A 432 -20.05 10.03 -27.50
CA SER A 432 -19.81 11.47 -27.49
C SER A 432 -18.40 11.77 -27.02
N PRO A 433 -17.42 11.92 -27.92
CA PRO A 433 -16.04 12.26 -27.56
C PRO A 433 -15.92 13.53 -26.71
N LEU A 434 -16.82 14.50 -26.94
CA LEU A 434 -16.86 15.75 -26.17
C LEU A 434 -17.32 15.58 -24.72
N ALA A 435 -17.88 14.41 -24.36
CA ALA A 435 -18.22 14.10 -22.98
C ALA A 435 -17.02 13.51 -22.23
N ILE A 436 -16.04 12.95 -22.94
CA ILE A 436 -14.85 12.35 -22.36
C ILE A 436 -13.97 13.45 -21.76
N GLN A 437 -13.74 13.38 -20.44
CA GLN A 437 -13.01 14.42 -19.71
C GLN A 437 -11.54 14.05 -19.49
N SER A 438 -11.22 12.76 -19.50
CA SER A 438 -9.87 12.22 -19.37
C SER A 438 -9.81 10.87 -20.08
N LEU A 439 -8.60 10.41 -20.37
CA LEU A 439 -8.39 9.08 -20.93
C LEU A 439 -7.01 8.59 -20.53
N ASP A 440 -6.95 7.44 -19.88
CA ASP A 440 -5.71 6.75 -19.57
C ASP A 440 -5.66 5.39 -20.28
N LEU A 441 -4.46 5.04 -20.75
CA LEU A 441 -4.11 3.70 -21.20
C LEU A 441 -3.39 3.00 -20.06
N LYS A 442 -4.06 2.00 -19.46
CA LYS A 442 -3.41 1.06 -18.55
C LYS A 442 -2.93 -0.14 -19.38
N MET A 443 -1.63 -0.40 -19.40
CA MET A 443 -1.02 -1.43 -20.24
C MET A 443 -0.31 -2.47 -19.38
N GLN A 444 -0.82 -3.70 -19.40
CA GLN A 444 -0.05 -4.89 -19.04
C GLN A 444 0.65 -5.41 -20.28
N TYR A 445 1.95 -5.64 -20.19
CA TYR A 445 2.74 -6.12 -21.32
C TYR A 445 3.97 -6.82 -20.82
N ASP A 446 4.42 -7.79 -21.62
CA ASP A 446 5.66 -8.51 -21.39
C ASP A 446 6.85 -7.62 -21.75
N ASP A 447 7.42 -7.78 -22.93
CA ASP A 447 8.67 -7.10 -23.26
C ASP A 447 8.50 -5.63 -23.68
N GLY A 448 7.78 -5.35 -24.78
CA GLY A 448 7.65 -3.99 -25.28
C GLY A 448 6.48 -3.75 -26.20
N PHE A 449 6.11 -2.48 -26.37
CA PHE A 449 5.00 -2.11 -27.25
C PHE A 449 5.08 -0.69 -27.83
N VAL A 450 4.33 -0.47 -28.90
CA VAL A 450 3.96 0.86 -29.40
C VAL A 450 2.44 0.91 -29.60
N ALA A 451 1.75 1.87 -28.99
CA ALA A 451 0.31 2.02 -29.05
C ALA A 451 -0.10 3.24 -29.88
N TYR A 452 -1.14 3.07 -30.69
CA TYR A 452 -1.70 4.05 -31.61
C TYR A 452 -3.19 4.19 -31.38
N LEU A 453 -3.67 5.42 -31.19
CA LEU A 453 -5.09 5.73 -31.14
C LEU A 453 -5.51 6.33 -32.48
N ASN A 454 -6.41 5.62 -33.20
CA ASN A 454 -6.95 6.05 -34.49
C ASN A 454 -5.87 6.54 -35.49
N GLY A 455 -4.76 5.79 -35.60
CA GLY A 455 -3.66 6.05 -36.54
C GLY A 455 -2.54 6.94 -36.00
N THR A 456 -2.66 7.50 -34.79
CA THR A 456 -1.61 8.35 -34.19
C THR A 456 -0.97 7.67 -33.00
N GLU A 457 0.37 7.65 -32.92
CA GLU A 457 1.10 7.10 -31.76
C GLU A 457 0.77 7.90 -30.51
N VAL A 458 0.37 7.21 -29.44
CA VAL A 458 -0.04 7.81 -28.16
C VAL A 458 0.79 7.33 -26.97
N ALA A 459 1.35 6.12 -27.03
CA ALA A 459 2.22 5.58 -25.99
C ALA A 459 3.24 4.60 -26.58
N ARG A 460 4.36 4.42 -25.88
CA ARG A 460 5.47 3.54 -26.27
C ARG A 460 6.24 3.18 -25.01
N SER A 461 6.63 1.92 -24.90
CA SER A 461 7.63 1.50 -23.94
C SER A 461 8.50 0.38 -24.51
N ASN A 462 9.78 0.39 -24.14
CA ASN A 462 10.77 -0.63 -24.50
C ASN A 462 10.82 -1.00 -26.01
N ALA A 463 10.57 -0.03 -26.90
CA ALA A 463 10.43 -0.26 -28.35
C ALA A 463 11.30 0.68 -29.20
N PRO A 464 11.89 0.20 -30.32
CA PRO A 464 12.73 1.01 -31.20
C PRO A 464 11.93 2.06 -31.98
N THR A 465 12.57 3.21 -32.28
CA THR A 465 11.96 4.32 -33.01
C THR A 465 12.67 4.59 -34.35
N PRO A 466 11.99 4.49 -35.52
CA PRO A 466 10.66 3.91 -35.71
C PRO A 466 10.68 2.37 -35.64
N PRO A 467 9.58 1.73 -35.25
CA PRO A 467 9.48 0.27 -35.30
C PRO A 467 9.33 -0.21 -36.75
N ALA A 468 10.11 -1.24 -37.12
CA ALA A 468 9.88 -2.07 -38.30
C ALA A 468 8.98 -3.27 -37.96
N TRP A 469 8.33 -3.88 -38.95
CA TRP A 469 7.36 -4.98 -38.76
C TRP A 469 7.87 -6.20 -37.97
N ASN A 470 9.19 -6.43 -37.93
CA ASN A 470 9.84 -7.51 -37.18
C ASN A 470 10.77 -6.96 -36.08
N SER A 471 10.42 -5.79 -35.53
CA SER A 471 11.16 -5.24 -34.41
C SER A 471 11.09 -6.18 -33.22
N THR A 472 12.13 -6.12 -32.39
CA THR A 472 12.14 -6.71 -31.06
C THR A 472 12.02 -5.58 -30.04
N ALA A 473 11.70 -5.93 -28.80
CA ALA A 473 11.88 -5.02 -27.68
C ALA A 473 13.37 -4.64 -27.52
N LEU A 474 13.65 -3.54 -26.82
CA LEU A 474 15.02 -3.05 -26.64
C LEU A 474 15.78 -3.85 -25.58
N GLN A 475 15.08 -4.35 -24.55
CA GLN A 475 15.59 -5.14 -23.43
C GLN A 475 14.52 -6.19 -23.03
N PRO A 476 14.88 -7.30 -22.36
CA PRO A 476 13.88 -8.16 -21.72
C PRO A 476 13.20 -7.44 -20.55
N ARG A 477 11.95 -7.78 -20.22
CA ARG A 477 11.21 -7.26 -19.05
C ARG A 477 10.67 -8.41 -18.18
N PRO A 478 10.89 -8.40 -16.85
CA PRO A 478 10.37 -9.47 -15.98
C PRO A 478 8.84 -9.53 -15.91
N ASN A 479 8.27 -10.74 -15.90
CA ASN A 479 6.81 -10.95 -15.91
C ASN A 479 6.07 -10.32 -14.71
N GLU A 480 6.73 -10.20 -13.55
CA GLU A 480 6.18 -9.50 -12.37
C GLU A 480 5.78 -8.05 -12.69
N LEU A 481 6.53 -7.38 -13.57
CA LEU A 481 6.23 -6.03 -14.03
C LEU A 481 5.24 -6.01 -15.20
N GLY A 482 4.99 -7.15 -15.85
CA GLY A 482 4.06 -7.28 -16.96
C GLY A 482 2.62 -7.54 -16.54
N VAL A 483 2.42 -8.18 -15.38
CA VAL A 483 1.10 -8.36 -14.75
C VAL A 483 0.62 -7.10 -13.98
N VAL A 484 1.49 -6.12 -13.75
CA VAL A 484 1.12 -4.82 -13.17
C VAL A 484 0.89 -3.80 -14.29
N PRO A 485 -0.31 -3.21 -14.43
CA PRO A 485 -0.56 -2.22 -15.48
C PRO A 485 0.31 -0.97 -15.31
N GLU A 486 1.05 -0.61 -16.36
CA GLU A 486 1.71 0.69 -16.48
C GLU A 486 0.73 1.71 -17.06
N VAL A 487 0.62 2.89 -16.44
CA VAL A 487 -0.39 3.90 -16.80
C VAL A 487 0.24 4.99 -17.68
N PHE A 488 -0.38 5.24 -18.83
CA PHE A 488 -0.01 6.30 -19.77
C PHE A 488 -1.20 7.24 -19.94
N SER A 489 -1.06 8.51 -19.53
CA SER A 489 -2.15 9.44 -19.73
C SER A 489 -2.27 9.89 -21.18
N LEU A 490 -3.48 9.74 -21.72
CA LEU A 490 -3.88 10.15 -23.07
C LEU A 490 -4.82 11.36 -23.04
N SER A 491 -5.04 11.98 -21.88
CA SER A 491 -5.96 13.11 -21.69
C SER A 491 -5.60 14.33 -22.56
N GLY A 492 -4.33 14.53 -22.88
CA GLY A 492 -3.89 15.55 -23.84
C GLY A 492 -4.16 15.20 -25.32
N ARG A 493 -4.80 14.06 -25.61
CA ARG A 493 -5.01 13.49 -26.95
C ARG A 493 -6.47 13.10 -27.21
N LEU A 494 -7.40 13.65 -26.45
CA LEU A 494 -8.84 13.43 -26.63
C LEU A 494 -9.35 13.89 -28.01
N ASP A 495 -8.63 14.81 -28.66
CA ASP A 495 -8.89 15.26 -30.02
C ASP A 495 -8.79 14.14 -31.08
N LEU A 496 -8.12 13.03 -30.74
CA LEU A 496 -8.03 11.83 -31.59
C LEU A 496 -9.29 10.97 -31.55
N LEU A 497 -10.14 11.11 -30.53
CA LEU A 497 -11.37 10.33 -30.39
C LEU A 497 -12.42 10.74 -31.42
N ARG A 498 -13.13 9.74 -31.94
CA ARG A 498 -14.16 9.92 -32.97
C ARG A 498 -15.52 9.49 -32.44
N PRO A 499 -16.62 10.15 -32.84
CA PRO A 499 -17.96 9.62 -32.54
C PRO A 499 -18.15 8.25 -33.20
N GLY A 500 -18.59 7.26 -32.43
CA GLY A 500 -18.77 5.88 -32.87
C GLY A 500 -17.52 5.02 -32.68
N LEU A 501 -17.15 4.26 -33.72
CA LEU A 501 -16.06 3.29 -33.66
C LEU A 501 -14.69 3.98 -33.62
N ASN A 502 -13.89 3.57 -32.64
CA ASN A 502 -12.49 3.91 -32.47
C ASN A 502 -11.65 2.63 -32.45
N VAL A 503 -10.35 2.76 -32.69
CA VAL A 503 -9.40 1.65 -32.55
C VAL A 503 -8.20 2.09 -31.73
N LEU A 504 -7.86 1.26 -30.73
CA LEU A 504 -6.52 1.23 -30.16
C LEU A 504 -5.75 0.12 -30.90
N ALA A 505 -4.73 0.49 -31.66
CA ALA A 505 -3.85 -0.45 -32.33
C ALA A 505 -2.53 -0.55 -31.55
N VAL A 506 -2.00 -1.75 -31.37
CA VAL A 506 -0.78 -1.99 -30.60
C VAL A 506 0.18 -2.87 -31.40
N HIS A 507 1.43 -2.46 -31.50
CA HIS A 507 2.53 -3.28 -31.98
C HIS A 507 3.24 -3.86 -30.78
N GLY A 508 2.93 -5.10 -30.41
CA GLY A 508 3.58 -5.84 -29.32
C GLY A 508 4.88 -6.48 -29.79
N LEU A 509 5.91 -6.49 -28.94
CA LEU A 509 7.27 -6.89 -29.27
C LEU A 509 7.80 -7.88 -28.23
N ASN A 510 8.47 -8.96 -28.68
CA ASN A 510 9.33 -9.82 -27.87
C ASN A 510 10.80 -9.46 -28.08
N ILE A 511 11.67 -9.91 -27.21
CA ILE A 511 13.11 -9.72 -27.30
C ILE A 511 13.72 -10.65 -28.37
N THR A 512 13.17 -11.86 -28.52
CA THR A 512 13.52 -12.80 -29.60
C THR A 512 12.31 -13.59 -30.09
N ALA A 513 12.47 -14.34 -31.20
CA ALA A 513 11.40 -15.21 -31.69
C ALA A 513 11.27 -16.50 -30.87
N ASP A 514 12.34 -16.93 -30.19
CA ASP A 514 12.36 -18.13 -29.35
C ASP A 514 11.96 -17.82 -27.89
N ASP A 515 11.50 -16.60 -27.65
CA ASP A 515 11.10 -16.12 -26.33
C ASP A 515 9.88 -16.86 -25.83
N VAL A 516 9.91 -17.27 -24.56
CA VAL A 516 9.02 -18.31 -24.03
C VAL A 516 7.67 -17.77 -23.58
N ASP A 517 7.52 -16.46 -23.59
CA ASP A 517 6.34 -15.72 -23.21
C ASP A 517 6.10 -14.50 -24.11
N PHE A 518 4.90 -13.94 -23.99
CA PHE A 518 4.43 -12.72 -24.63
C PHE A 518 3.16 -12.24 -23.93
N LEU A 519 2.99 -10.93 -23.77
CA LEU A 519 1.73 -10.36 -23.34
C LEU A 519 1.55 -8.95 -23.88
N VAL A 520 0.34 -8.67 -24.38
CA VAL A 520 -0.19 -7.32 -24.54
C VAL A 520 -1.66 -7.29 -24.13
N HIS A 521 -1.95 -6.56 -23.07
CA HIS A 521 -3.28 -6.44 -22.49
C HIS A 521 -3.58 -4.97 -22.10
N PRO A 522 -4.16 -4.19 -23.04
CA PRO A 522 -4.53 -2.80 -22.79
C PRO A 522 -5.93 -2.67 -22.17
N GLN A 523 -6.09 -1.65 -21.33
CA GLN A 523 -7.36 -1.11 -20.89
C GLN A 523 -7.39 0.41 -21.17
N LEU A 524 -8.53 0.91 -21.64
CA LEU A 524 -8.78 2.35 -21.76
C LEU A 524 -9.81 2.78 -20.75
N VAL A 525 -9.46 3.80 -19.96
CA VAL A 525 -10.26 4.25 -18.83
C VAL A 525 -10.47 5.75 -18.92
N GLU A 526 -11.72 6.17 -18.79
CA GLU A 526 -12.14 7.55 -18.58
C GLU A 526 -12.43 7.78 -17.10
N TYR A 527 -12.10 8.97 -16.60
CA TYR A 527 -12.44 9.45 -15.28
C TYR A 527 -13.32 10.70 -15.38
N GLU A 528 -14.55 10.64 -14.86
CA GLU A 528 -15.47 11.78 -14.78
C GLU A 528 -15.58 12.30 -13.34
N ALA A 529 -15.27 13.58 -13.11
CA ALA A 529 -15.44 14.21 -11.80
C ALA A 529 -16.92 14.59 -11.56
N ALA A 530 -17.64 13.83 -10.73
CA ALA A 530 -19.08 13.97 -10.49
C ALA A 530 -19.43 15.00 -9.39
N SER A 531 -18.54 15.24 -8.42
CA SER A 531 -18.68 16.30 -7.42
C SER A 531 -17.33 16.72 -6.84
N SER A 532 -17.23 17.95 -6.32
CA SER A 532 -16.06 18.44 -5.60
C SER A 532 -16.41 18.90 -4.19
N THR A 533 -15.81 18.29 -3.18
CA THR A 533 -15.93 18.71 -1.77
C THR A 533 -14.55 18.99 -1.20
N ALA A 534 -14.40 20.10 -0.48
CA ALA A 534 -13.13 20.44 0.14
C ALA A 534 -12.85 19.52 1.35
N VAL A 535 -11.78 18.74 1.29
CA VAL A 535 -11.37 17.74 2.29
C VAL A 535 -9.85 17.73 2.44
N PHE A 536 -9.37 17.02 3.46
CA PHE A 536 -7.95 16.74 3.65
C PHE A 536 -7.55 15.44 2.97
N PHE A 537 -6.29 15.35 2.54
CA PHE A 537 -5.69 14.12 2.01
C PHE A 537 -4.47 13.71 2.84
N ALA A 538 -4.41 12.42 3.18
CA ALA A 538 -3.27 11.83 3.90
C ALA A 538 -2.02 11.70 3.01
N THR A 539 -2.26 11.51 1.71
CA THR A 539 -1.24 11.45 0.68
C THR A 539 -1.57 12.52 -0.36
N PRO A 540 -0.76 13.59 -0.47
CA PRO A 540 -0.99 14.60 -1.48
C PRO A 540 -0.81 14.07 -2.91
N THR A 541 -1.54 14.62 -3.88
CA THR A 541 -1.57 14.16 -5.28
C THR A 541 -1.22 15.25 -6.31
N PRO A 542 -0.08 15.95 -6.17
CA PRO A 542 0.27 17.04 -7.06
C PRO A 542 0.45 16.58 -8.52
N GLY A 543 -0.29 17.20 -9.42
CA GLY A 543 -0.30 16.93 -10.86
C GLY A 543 -1.39 15.95 -11.31
N ASP A 544 -2.18 15.41 -10.38
CA ASP A 544 -3.17 14.37 -10.62
C ASP A 544 -4.52 14.70 -9.97
N TYR A 545 -5.56 13.91 -10.28
CA TYR A 545 -6.87 14.07 -9.64
C TYR A 545 -6.84 13.61 -8.19
N ASN A 546 -7.50 14.38 -7.31
CA ASN A 546 -7.63 14.03 -5.90
C ASN A 546 -8.68 12.92 -5.70
N GLY A 547 -8.31 11.87 -4.97
CA GLY A 547 -9.24 10.80 -4.58
C GLY A 547 -10.16 11.16 -3.41
N GLU A 548 -10.66 10.14 -2.72
CA GLU A 548 -11.39 10.29 -1.47
C GLU A 548 -10.47 10.85 -0.37
N GLY A 549 -10.99 11.81 0.39
CA GLY A 549 -10.30 12.40 1.54
C GLY A 549 -11.12 12.32 2.82
N PHE A 550 -10.69 13.05 3.84
CA PHE A 550 -11.36 13.08 5.14
C PHE A 550 -11.74 14.51 5.56
N SER A 551 -12.80 14.63 6.34
CA SER A 551 -13.43 15.92 6.69
C SER A 551 -12.63 16.74 7.71
N GLY A 552 -11.71 16.09 8.44
CA GLY A 552 -10.87 16.73 9.45
C GLY A 552 -10.22 15.70 10.37
N PHE A 553 -9.66 16.18 11.47
CA PHE A 553 -8.93 15.35 12.43
C PHE A 553 -9.71 15.17 13.73
N VAL A 554 -9.65 13.98 14.31
CA VAL A 554 -10.17 13.73 15.66
C VAL A 554 -9.19 14.29 16.71
N ALA A 555 -9.73 14.93 17.75
CA ALA A 555 -8.96 15.45 18.88
C ALA A 555 -8.46 14.31 19.76
N ASP A 556 -7.22 14.45 20.25
CA ASP A 556 -6.56 13.45 21.10
C ASP A 556 -7.37 13.16 22.38
N PRO A 557 -7.37 11.90 22.87
CA PRO A 557 -8.06 11.57 24.11
C PRO A 557 -7.41 12.28 25.30
N GLU A 558 -8.24 12.86 26.16
CA GLU A 558 -7.85 13.40 27.44
C GLU A 558 -8.18 12.42 28.57
N PHE A 559 -7.30 12.39 29.57
CA PHE A 559 -7.34 11.48 30.70
C PHE A 559 -7.71 12.29 31.94
N SER A 560 -8.62 11.78 32.78
CA SER A 560 -9.04 12.52 34.00
C SER A 560 -7.97 12.58 35.09
N HIS A 561 -6.88 11.83 34.93
CA HIS A 561 -5.72 11.81 35.83
C HIS A 561 -4.46 11.73 34.96
N ASP A 562 -3.49 12.58 35.28
CA ASP A 562 -2.18 12.61 34.62
C ASP A 562 -1.39 11.32 34.87
N HIS A 563 -0.40 11.03 34.05
CA HIS A 563 0.54 9.97 34.34
C HIS A 563 1.32 10.26 35.63
N GLY A 564 1.80 9.24 36.35
CA GLY A 564 2.46 9.53 37.63
C GLY A 564 2.57 8.39 38.61
N PHE A 565 3.07 8.74 39.80
CA PHE A 565 3.09 7.87 40.97
C PHE A 565 1.82 8.01 41.78
N TYR A 566 1.20 6.89 42.13
CA TYR A 566 -0.05 6.83 42.89
C TYR A 566 0.07 5.86 44.05
N ASP A 567 -0.49 6.25 45.20
CA ASP A 567 -0.52 5.43 46.42
C ASP A 567 -1.95 4.93 46.74
N ALA A 568 -2.96 5.33 45.96
CA ALA A 568 -4.36 4.96 46.16
C ALA A 568 -5.08 4.68 44.82
N PRO A 569 -5.97 3.68 44.78
CA PRO A 569 -6.74 3.34 43.58
C PRO A 569 -7.72 4.45 43.20
N PHE A 570 -8.02 4.59 41.91
CA PHE A 570 -8.97 5.58 41.37
C PHE A 570 -9.71 5.06 40.13
N SER A 571 -10.70 5.83 39.66
CA SER A 571 -11.44 5.54 38.42
C SER A 571 -11.05 6.55 37.34
N LEU A 572 -10.37 6.08 36.31
CA LEU A 572 -9.95 6.87 35.16
C LEU A 572 -11.11 7.06 34.18
N THR A 573 -11.36 8.31 33.77
CA THR A 573 -12.33 8.64 32.72
C THR A 573 -11.58 9.22 31.53
N LEU A 574 -11.99 8.83 30.33
CA LEU A 574 -11.44 9.34 29.07
C LEU A 574 -12.49 10.23 28.38
N ARG A 575 -12.03 11.31 27.73
CA ARG A 575 -12.87 12.17 26.88
C ARG A 575 -12.13 12.60 25.63
N THR A 576 -12.85 13.00 24.59
CA THR A 576 -12.30 13.69 23.42
C THR A 576 -13.18 14.89 23.14
N ASP A 577 -12.58 15.98 22.68
CA ASP A 577 -13.31 17.21 22.35
C ASP A 577 -14.04 17.09 21.01
N THR A 578 -13.79 16.05 20.19
CA THR A 578 -14.53 15.77 18.95
C THR A 578 -15.89 15.12 19.25
N PRO A 579 -17.02 15.82 19.05
CA PRO A 579 -18.34 15.25 19.35
C PRO A 579 -18.66 14.06 18.46
N GLY A 580 -19.15 12.97 19.06
CA GLY A 580 -19.53 11.75 18.33
C GLY A 580 -18.40 10.77 18.07
N ALA A 581 -17.14 11.14 18.34
CA ALA A 581 -16.01 10.23 18.25
C ALA A 581 -16.08 9.14 19.34
N THR A 582 -15.60 7.95 19.00
CA THR A 582 -15.52 6.80 19.89
C THR A 582 -14.08 6.59 20.34
N ILE A 583 -13.87 6.37 21.65
CA ILE A 583 -12.55 6.11 22.23
C ILE A 583 -12.35 4.60 22.40
N TRP A 584 -11.19 4.11 21.98
CA TRP A 584 -10.71 2.73 22.13
C TRP A 584 -9.43 2.71 22.93
N TYR A 585 -9.26 1.74 23.83
CA TYR A 585 -8.09 1.67 24.71
C TYR A 585 -7.57 0.25 24.96
N THR A 586 -6.33 0.19 25.45
CA THR A 586 -5.61 -1.01 25.89
C THR A 586 -5.00 -0.77 27.27
N LEU A 587 -4.73 -1.85 28.01
CA LEU A 587 -4.16 -1.82 29.37
C LEU A 587 -2.83 -2.59 29.48
N ASP A 588 -2.40 -3.22 28.40
CA ASP A 588 -1.21 -4.09 28.31
C ASP A 588 -0.03 -3.41 27.61
N GLY A 589 -0.18 -2.13 27.26
CA GLY A 589 0.82 -1.37 26.52
C GLY A 589 0.77 -1.55 25.00
N SER A 590 -0.11 -2.41 24.47
CA SER A 590 -0.28 -2.58 23.01
C SER A 590 -0.97 -1.37 22.36
N THR A 591 -0.71 -1.13 21.08
CA THR A 591 -1.30 0.00 20.33
C THR A 591 -2.81 -0.23 20.19
N PRO A 592 -3.66 0.69 20.67
CA PRO A 592 -5.10 0.51 20.57
C PRO A 592 -5.54 0.56 19.10
N LYS A 593 -6.29 -0.45 18.69
CA LYS A 593 -6.87 -0.58 17.35
C LYS A 593 -8.37 -0.34 17.44
N ALA A 594 -8.88 0.55 16.61
CA ALA A 594 -10.30 0.81 16.55
C ALA A 594 -11.07 -0.48 16.20
N GLN A 595 -12.31 -0.60 16.68
CA GLN A 595 -13.20 -1.75 16.50
C GLN A 595 -12.74 -3.07 17.17
N THR A 596 -11.44 -3.31 17.37
CA THR A 596 -10.92 -4.56 17.95
C THR A 596 -10.44 -4.43 19.39
N SER A 597 -9.97 -3.24 19.81
CA SER A 597 -9.60 -2.99 21.22
C SER A 597 -10.84 -2.75 22.09
N THR A 598 -10.65 -2.42 23.37
CA THR A 598 -11.78 -2.20 24.26
C THR A 598 -12.37 -0.80 24.03
N GLN A 599 -13.66 -0.72 23.72
CA GLN A 599 -14.37 0.56 23.63
C GLN A 599 -14.56 1.17 25.02
N PHE A 600 -14.17 2.43 25.19
CA PHE A 600 -14.43 3.16 26.43
C PHE A 600 -15.93 3.53 26.54
N SER A 601 -16.58 3.00 27.57
CA SER A 601 -17.99 3.28 27.87
C SER A 601 -18.27 3.51 29.37
N THR A 602 -17.37 3.07 30.24
CA THR A 602 -17.41 3.27 31.69
C THR A 602 -16.02 3.58 32.23
N PRO A 603 -15.89 4.32 33.35
CA PRO A 603 -14.59 4.59 33.96
C PRO A 603 -13.75 3.32 34.20
N ILE A 604 -12.46 3.40 33.92
CA ILE A 604 -11.49 2.29 34.05
C ILE A 604 -10.97 2.27 35.50
N PRO A 605 -11.12 1.17 36.26
CA PRO A 605 -10.55 1.08 37.60
C PRO A 605 -9.03 0.90 37.52
N ILE A 606 -8.28 1.87 38.05
CA ILE A 606 -6.83 1.81 38.20
C ILE A 606 -6.54 1.51 39.67
N ALA A 607 -6.18 0.26 39.96
CA ALA A 607 -5.94 -0.22 41.32
C ALA A 607 -4.48 -0.61 41.59
N GLY A 608 -3.63 -0.46 40.58
CA GLY A 608 -2.24 -0.89 40.59
C GLY A 608 -1.48 -0.35 39.39
N THR A 609 -0.22 -0.73 39.27
CA THR A 609 0.64 -0.28 38.17
C THR A 609 0.03 -0.69 36.84
N SER A 610 -0.22 0.28 35.96
CA SER A 610 -0.97 0.07 34.72
C SER A 610 -0.52 1.07 33.67
N VAL A 611 -0.58 0.66 32.40
CA VAL A 611 -0.32 1.52 31.26
C VAL A 611 -1.59 1.59 30.45
N VAL A 612 -2.15 2.78 30.30
CA VAL A 612 -3.38 2.98 29.51
C VAL A 612 -3.00 3.71 28.23
N ARG A 613 -3.29 3.10 27.08
CA ARG A 613 -3.16 3.75 25.77
C ARG A 613 -4.54 3.90 25.16
N ALA A 614 -4.84 5.07 24.58
CA ALA A 614 -6.15 5.35 23.99
C ALA A 614 -6.05 6.09 22.65
N ILE A 615 -7.01 5.82 21.76
CA ILE A 615 -7.21 6.51 20.48
C ILE A 615 -8.70 6.87 20.32
N ALA A 616 -9.00 8.01 19.71
CA ALA A 616 -10.35 8.43 19.35
C ALA A 616 -10.54 8.36 17.83
N VAL A 617 -11.68 7.82 17.39
CA VAL A 617 -12.00 7.62 15.96
C VAL A 617 -13.42 8.09 15.67
N LEU A 618 -13.60 8.70 14.49
CA LEU A 618 -14.89 9.10 13.93
C LEU A 618 -14.88 8.82 12.43
N ASP A 619 -15.92 8.18 11.92
CA ASP A 619 -16.02 7.86 10.49
C ASP A 619 -15.95 9.13 9.63
N GLY A 620 -15.16 9.10 8.56
CA GLY A 620 -14.92 10.23 7.68
C GLY A 620 -13.92 11.27 8.20
N TYR A 621 -13.23 11.00 9.32
CA TYR A 621 -12.18 11.83 9.90
C TYR A 621 -10.89 11.01 10.06
N GLU A 622 -9.75 11.69 10.00
CA GLU A 622 -8.47 11.09 10.37
C GLU A 622 -8.43 10.84 11.89
N PRO A 623 -8.07 9.63 12.35
CA PRO A 623 -7.98 9.30 13.77
C PRO A 623 -7.10 10.24 14.59
N SER A 624 -7.34 10.27 15.89
CA SER A 624 -6.47 10.99 16.81
C SER A 624 -5.09 10.32 16.90
N HIS A 625 -4.10 11.01 17.47
CA HIS A 625 -2.91 10.31 17.91
C HIS A 625 -3.27 9.36 19.06
N VAL A 626 -2.41 8.36 19.27
CA VAL A 626 -2.49 7.52 20.48
C VAL A 626 -1.94 8.31 21.66
N LYS A 627 -2.76 8.47 22.70
CA LYS A 627 -2.34 9.05 23.97
C LYS A 627 -2.04 7.92 24.97
N THR A 628 -0.94 8.04 25.69
CA THR A 628 -0.50 7.07 26.70
C THR A 628 -0.42 7.72 28.07
N ALA A 629 -0.79 6.99 29.13
CA ALA A 629 -0.55 7.37 30.51
C ALA A 629 -0.06 6.15 31.31
N SER A 630 1.12 6.28 31.93
CA SER A 630 1.67 5.30 32.87
C SER A 630 1.30 5.66 34.32
N TYR A 631 0.60 4.76 35.01
CA TYR A 631 0.24 4.89 36.42
C TYR A 631 1.09 3.94 37.24
N LEU A 632 1.94 4.46 38.13
CA LEU A 632 2.96 3.71 38.85
C LEU A 632 2.59 3.56 40.33
N PHE A 633 2.35 2.33 40.78
CA PHE A 633 2.09 1.98 42.16
C PHE A 633 3.30 1.25 42.72
N LEU A 634 4.05 1.88 43.62
CA LEU A 634 5.32 1.32 44.11
C LEU A 634 5.13 0.01 44.88
N ASP A 635 3.98 -0.17 45.53
CA ASP A 635 3.65 -1.43 46.22
C ASP A 635 3.54 -2.62 45.27
N ASP A 636 3.14 -2.38 44.02
CA ASP A 636 3.13 -3.39 42.96
C ASP A 636 4.52 -3.54 42.35
N ILE A 637 5.20 -2.42 42.04
CA ILE A 637 6.51 -2.43 41.37
C ILE A 637 7.53 -3.24 42.17
N VAL A 638 7.62 -3.05 43.49
CA VAL A 638 8.57 -3.81 44.32
C VAL A 638 8.25 -5.30 44.41
N GLN A 639 7.07 -5.73 43.95
CA GLN A 639 6.64 -7.12 43.89
C GLN A 639 6.55 -7.65 42.45
N GLN A 640 6.96 -6.88 41.44
CA GLN A 640 6.91 -7.33 40.05
C GLN A 640 7.86 -8.50 39.82
N SER A 641 7.30 -9.59 39.31
CA SER A 641 7.98 -10.85 38.98
C SER A 641 9.04 -11.27 40.01
N PRO A 642 8.65 -11.61 41.26
CA PRO A 642 9.60 -11.90 42.32
C PRO A 642 10.40 -13.19 42.06
N THR A 643 9.98 -14.01 41.09
CA THR A 643 10.68 -15.21 40.63
C THR A 643 11.55 -14.95 39.39
N GLY A 644 11.55 -13.73 38.85
CA GLY A 644 12.20 -13.37 37.59
C GLY A 644 11.50 -13.92 36.34
N ALA A 645 10.36 -14.58 36.48
CA ALA A 645 9.59 -15.13 35.37
C ALA A 645 9.11 -14.03 34.40
N ALA A 646 8.99 -14.37 33.11
CA ALA A 646 8.37 -13.47 32.16
C ALA A 646 6.90 -13.20 32.52
N PRO A 647 6.44 -11.94 32.50
CA PRO A 647 5.02 -11.65 32.50
C PRO A 647 4.32 -12.33 31.31
N GLU A 648 3.00 -12.49 31.40
CA GLU A 648 2.21 -13.06 30.32
C GLU A 648 2.41 -12.26 29.01
N GLY A 649 2.68 -12.96 27.90
CA GLY A 649 2.97 -12.36 26.60
C GLY A 649 4.42 -11.87 26.39
N TRP A 650 5.24 -11.83 27.44
CA TRP A 650 6.65 -11.42 27.32
C TRP A 650 7.56 -12.63 27.04
N PRO A 651 8.63 -12.46 26.23
CA PRO A 651 9.54 -13.54 25.91
C PRO A 651 10.45 -13.88 27.11
N THR A 652 10.74 -15.17 27.32
CA THR A 652 11.69 -15.63 28.35
C THR A 652 13.16 -15.48 27.90
N SER A 653 13.39 -15.34 26.60
CA SER A 653 14.69 -15.10 25.97
C SER A 653 14.52 -14.33 24.65
N TRP A 654 15.55 -13.61 24.21
CA TRP A 654 15.68 -13.17 22.82
C TRP A 654 17.08 -13.50 22.31
N GLY A 655 17.17 -14.21 21.18
CA GLY A 655 18.42 -14.82 20.74
C GLY A 655 19.04 -15.69 21.86
N ASN A 656 20.32 -15.49 22.15
CA ASN A 656 21.03 -16.20 23.23
C ASN A 656 20.86 -15.56 24.63
N ASN A 657 20.13 -14.45 24.74
CA ASN A 657 19.98 -13.71 25.99
C ASN A 657 18.78 -14.22 26.79
N VAL A 658 18.99 -14.50 28.08
CA VAL A 658 17.93 -14.85 29.02
C VAL A 658 17.45 -13.60 29.74
N VAL A 659 16.14 -13.39 29.82
CA VAL A 659 15.56 -12.19 30.42
C VAL A 659 15.18 -12.44 31.88
N ASN A 660 15.47 -11.47 32.74
CA ASN A 660 14.96 -11.42 34.09
C ASN A 660 14.18 -10.11 34.28
N TYR A 661 12.86 -10.23 34.46
CA TYR A 661 11.93 -9.11 34.56
C TYR A 661 11.69 -8.62 35.99
N GLY A 662 12.21 -9.35 36.98
CA GLY A 662 11.85 -9.17 38.37
C GLY A 662 12.63 -8.06 39.07
N MET A 663 11.97 -7.40 40.02
CA MET A 663 12.69 -6.73 41.10
C MET A 663 13.35 -7.81 41.97
N ASP A 664 14.67 -7.73 42.13
CA ASP A 664 15.45 -8.73 42.85
C ASP A 664 14.99 -8.83 44.33
N PRO A 665 14.44 -9.98 44.78
CA PRO A 665 13.97 -10.15 46.15
C PRO A 665 15.06 -9.97 47.19
N ASP A 666 16.33 -10.21 46.85
CA ASP A 666 17.46 -10.01 47.76
C ASP A 666 17.73 -8.53 48.02
N ILE A 667 17.30 -7.65 47.11
CA ILE A 667 17.35 -6.19 47.26
C ILE A 667 16.08 -5.68 47.94
N VAL A 668 14.90 -6.08 47.45
CA VAL A 668 13.61 -5.62 47.97
C VAL A 668 13.42 -6.01 49.43
N ASN A 669 13.85 -7.21 49.82
CA ASN A 669 13.72 -7.70 51.21
C ASN A 669 14.97 -7.45 52.05
N HIS A 670 15.99 -6.77 51.51
CA HIS A 670 17.21 -6.51 52.24
C HIS A 670 16.93 -5.66 53.49
N PRO A 671 17.42 -6.03 54.69
CA PRO A 671 17.12 -5.28 55.92
C PRO A 671 17.55 -3.80 55.91
N VAL A 672 18.49 -3.43 55.03
CA VAL A 672 18.96 -2.05 54.86
C VAL A 672 18.22 -1.31 53.74
N TYR A 673 17.96 -1.96 52.60
CA TYR A 673 17.43 -1.29 51.41
C TYR A 673 15.91 -1.38 51.30
N GLY A 674 15.31 -2.51 51.70
CA GLY A 674 13.87 -2.72 51.66
C GLY A 674 13.04 -1.63 52.36
N PRO A 675 13.44 -1.12 53.54
CA PRO A 675 12.73 -0.03 54.20
C PRO A 675 12.74 1.30 53.44
N THR A 676 13.77 1.59 52.63
CA THR A 676 13.92 2.87 51.91
C THR A 676 13.56 2.77 50.44
N ILE A 677 13.43 1.57 49.88
CA ILE A 677 13.33 1.34 48.43
C ILE A 677 12.24 2.15 47.72
N ARG A 678 11.11 2.41 48.40
CA ARG A 678 10.02 3.22 47.82
C ARG A 678 10.40 4.69 47.69
N ASP A 679 11.04 5.24 48.72
CA ASP A 679 11.56 6.60 48.70
C ASP A 679 12.74 6.71 47.72
N ASP A 680 13.58 5.68 47.66
CA ASP A 680 14.72 5.60 46.74
C ASP A 680 14.25 5.59 45.26
N LEU A 681 13.18 4.84 44.94
CA LEU A 681 12.57 4.84 43.59
C LEU A 681 11.92 6.20 43.23
N LYS A 682 11.57 7.02 44.23
CA LYS A 682 11.08 8.40 44.06
C LYS A 682 12.19 9.46 44.13
N SER A 683 13.47 9.06 44.22
CA SER A 683 14.58 10.01 44.36
C SER A 683 14.99 10.71 43.07
N ILE A 684 14.62 10.15 41.91
CA ILE A 684 14.89 10.69 40.57
C ILE A 684 13.65 10.53 39.67
N PRO A 685 13.53 11.33 38.59
CA PRO A 685 12.48 11.14 37.59
C PRO A 685 12.56 9.80 36.87
N THR A 686 11.41 9.32 36.41
CA THR A 686 11.28 8.08 35.63
C THR A 686 11.04 8.43 34.16
N ILE A 687 11.71 7.74 33.24
CA ILE A 687 11.30 7.70 31.83
C ILE A 687 10.55 6.39 31.59
N SER A 688 9.26 6.49 31.24
CA SER A 688 8.45 5.36 30.79
C SER A 688 8.50 5.28 29.26
N LEU A 689 8.74 4.08 28.73
CA LEU A 689 8.72 3.78 27.31
C LEU A 689 7.71 2.68 27.05
N VAL A 690 6.75 2.95 26.19
CA VAL A 690 5.64 2.03 25.90
C VAL A 690 5.57 1.78 24.41
N THR A 691 5.65 0.51 24.01
CA THR A 691 5.59 0.08 22.62
C THR A 691 5.03 -1.34 22.54
N ASP A 692 4.59 -1.75 21.35
CA ASP A 692 4.21 -3.13 21.09
C ASP A 692 5.42 -4.06 21.33
N LEU A 693 5.23 -5.19 22.01
CA LEU A 693 6.33 -6.09 22.35
C LEU A 693 7.11 -6.59 21.12
N ALA A 694 6.42 -6.78 19.99
CA ALA A 694 7.03 -7.13 18.72
C ALA A 694 8.09 -6.12 18.27
N ASN A 695 7.90 -4.82 18.54
CA ASN A 695 8.88 -3.79 18.19
C ASN A 695 10.22 -3.98 18.92
N LEU A 696 10.24 -4.68 20.05
CA LEU A 696 11.46 -4.98 20.79
C LEU A 696 11.98 -6.38 20.46
N PHE A 697 11.13 -7.41 20.51
CA PHE A 697 11.60 -8.79 20.60
C PHE A 697 11.25 -9.70 19.42
N ASP A 698 10.46 -9.23 18.46
CA ASP A 698 10.18 -10.00 17.25
C ASP A 698 11.46 -10.31 16.46
N GLY A 699 11.57 -11.51 15.89
CA GLY A 699 12.78 -11.95 15.18
C GLY A 699 13.07 -11.16 13.91
N ARG A 700 12.04 -10.65 13.23
CA ARG A 700 12.16 -9.88 11.98
C ARG A 700 12.32 -8.41 12.23
N ILE A 701 11.48 -7.84 13.10
CA ILE A 701 11.38 -6.39 13.28
C ILE A 701 11.87 -5.90 14.63
N GLY A 702 12.07 -6.77 15.62
CA GLY A 702 12.39 -6.37 17.00
C GLY A 702 13.78 -5.76 17.13
N ILE A 703 13.87 -4.55 17.68
CA ILE A 703 15.16 -3.83 17.79
C ILE A 703 16.09 -4.41 18.88
N TYR A 704 15.58 -5.12 19.88
CA TYR A 704 16.38 -5.89 20.85
C TYR A 704 16.80 -7.26 20.32
N ALA A 705 15.94 -7.90 19.51
CA ALA A 705 16.28 -9.14 18.83
C ALA A 705 17.37 -8.90 17.76
N ASN A 706 17.39 -7.71 17.16
CA ASN A 706 18.29 -7.31 16.08
C ASN A 706 19.12 -6.06 16.43
N PRO A 707 19.91 -6.06 17.52
CA PRO A 707 20.52 -4.85 18.06
C PRO A 707 21.61 -4.24 17.15
N GLY A 708 22.18 -5.05 16.25
CA GLY A 708 23.19 -4.61 15.28
C GLY A 708 22.63 -3.76 14.13
N GLN A 709 21.32 -3.83 13.89
CA GLN A 709 20.67 -3.16 12.77
C GLN A 709 20.50 -1.65 13.02
N ASP A 710 20.47 -0.86 11.95
CA ASP A 710 20.38 0.59 12.01
C ASP A 710 19.66 1.21 10.80
N GLY A 711 19.63 2.53 10.72
CA GLY A 711 18.88 3.25 9.67
C GLY A 711 17.41 3.48 10.03
N ARG A 712 16.68 4.09 9.10
CA ARG A 712 15.28 4.49 9.27
C ARG A 712 14.33 3.29 9.34
N THR A 713 14.63 2.24 8.58
CA THR A 713 13.87 0.98 8.56
C THR A 713 13.93 0.19 9.87
N TRP A 714 14.83 0.55 10.79
CA TRP A 714 14.99 -0.06 12.12
C TRP A 714 14.55 0.86 13.27
N GLU A 715 13.80 1.92 12.95
CA GLU A 715 13.09 2.75 13.91
C GLU A 715 11.71 2.15 14.21
N ARG A 716 11.25 2.18 15.46
CA ARG A 716 9.94 1.63 15.86
C ARG A 716 9.10 2.67 16.59
N PRO A 717 7.76 2.63 16.47
CA PRO A 717 6.91 3.51 17.26
C PRO A 717 7.09 3.28 18.77
N VAL A 718 7.14 4.35 19.55
CA VAL A 718 7.13 4.31 21.02
C VAL A 718 6.38 5.52 21.57
N SER A 719 5.72 5.37 22.71
CA SER A 719 5.34 6.50 23.56
C SER A 719 6.39 6.68 24.65
N ALA A 720 6.86 7.90 24.84
CA ALA A 720 7.81 8.26 25.88
C ALA A 720 7.17 9.24 26.87
N GLU A 721 7.37 8.97 28.16
CA GLU A 721 6.89 9.82 29.25
C GLU A 721 8.03 10.14 30.21
N LEU A 722 8.21 11.40 30.58
CA LEU A 722 9.07 11.81 31.70
C LEU A 722 8.17 12.12 32.91
N ILE A 723 8.33 11.35 33.99
CA ILE A 723 7.45 11.38 35.16
C ILE A 723 8.25 11.82 36.38
N PHE A 724 7.79 12.90 37.03
CA PHE A 724 8.41 13.39 38.26
C PHE A 724 7.77 12.78 39.52
N PRO A 725 8.56 12.37 40.53
CA PRO A 725 8.03 11.77 41.77
C PRO A 725 7.21 12.72 42.65
N ASP A 726 7.34 14.03 42.43
CA ASP A 726 6.59 15.05 43.16
C ASP A 726 5.16 15.22 42.65
N GLY A 727 4.76 14.47 41.61
CA GLY A 727 3.44 14.53 41.01
C GLY A 727 3.20 15.83 40.22
N SER A 728 4.26 16.55 39.85
CA SER A 728 4.14 17.71 38.98
C SER A 728 3.92 17.28 37.52
N ASP A 729 3.03 18.00 36.83
CA ASP A 729 2.87 17.91 35.36
C ASP A 729 4.01 18.61 34.60
N SER A 730 5.15 18.80 35.26
CA SER A 730 6.33 19.42 34.65
C SER A 730 7.08 18.47 33.73
N GLY A 731 6.62 17.22 33.57
CA GLY A 731 7.11 16.24 32.63
C GLY A 731 6.63 16.43 31.19
N PHE A 732 6.70 15.37 30.40
CA PHE A 732 6.12 15.33 29.06
C PHE A 732 5.57 13.93 28.74
N GLN A 733 4.60 13.87 27.84
CA GLN A 733 4.26 12.66 27.10
C GLN A 733 4.29 12.97 25.61
N ILE A 734 4.99 12.13 24.84
CA ILE A 734 5.18 12.30 23.41
C ILE A 734 5.32 10.94 22.70
N ASN A 735 4.81 10.85 21.49
CA ASN A 735 5.08 9.70 20.62
C ASN A 735 6.35 9.97 19.80
N ALA A 736 7.13 8.93 19.57
CA ALA A 736 8.44 9.03 18.94
C ALA A 736 8.79 7.73 18.21
N GLY A 737 9.83 7.79 17.40
CA GLY A 737 10.57 6.62 16.94
C GLY A 737 11.61 6.21 17.98
N ILE A 738 11.82 4.91 18.17
CA ILE A 738 12.87 4.36 19.04
C ILE A 738 13.79 3.44 18.25
N ARG A 739 15.08 3.50 18.59
CA ARG A 739 16.09 2.57 18.09
C ARG A 739 17.12 2.25 19.15
N ILE A 740 17.81 1.13 18.99
CA ILE A 740 19.02 0.85 19.75
C ILE A 740 20.12 1.87 19.40
N ARG A 741 20.77 2.38 20.45
CA ARG A 741 21.88 3.32 20.38
C ARG A 741 23.17 2.64 20.81
N GLY A 742 24.21 2.79 20.00
CA GLY A 742 25.55 2.31 20.33
C GLY A 742 26.37 2.02 19.09
N GLY A 743 27.64 1.66 19.30
CA GLY A 743 28.49 1.05 18.29
C GLY A 743 28.67 -0.43 18.63
N PHE A 744 29.85 -0.76 19.15
CA PHE A 744 30.16 -2.10 19.68
C PHE A 744 29.27 -2.52 20.86
N SER A 745 28.71 -1.58 21.63
CA SER A 745 27.80 -1.86 22.76
C SER A 745 26.47 -2.51 22.35
N ARG A 746 26.19 -2.61 21.05
CA ARG A 746 25.05 -3.31 20.46
C ARG A 746 25.31 -4.80 20.23
N SER A 747 26.51 -5.30 20.55
CA SER A 747 26.80 -6.74 20.52
C SER A 747 25.79 -7.51 21.36
N THR A 748 25.41 -8.70 20.89
CA THR A 748 24.55 -9.63 21.63
C THR A 748 25.18 -10.10 22.95
N ASP A 749 26.51 -10.02 23.08
CA ASP A 749 27.24 -10.25 24.34
C ASP A 749 26.91 -9.21 25.43
N ASN A 750 26.32 -8.07 25.05
CA ASN A 750 25.84 -7.05 25.98
C ASN A 750 24.30 -7.03 25.97
N PRO A 751 23.61 -7.73 26.87
CA PRO A 751 22.16 -7.84 26.84
C PRO A 751 21.41 -6.54 27.16
N LYS A 752 22.11 -5.49 27.64
CA LYS A 752 21.50 -4.22 28.03
C LYS A 752 21.96 -3.09 27.14
N HIS A 753 21.08 -2.64 26.27
CA HIS A 753 21.34 -1.60 25.29
C HIS A 753 20.80 -0.23 25.72
N ALA A 754 21.40 0.83 25.16
CA ALA A 754 20.87 2.18 25.26
C ALA A 754 19.85 2.42 24.13
N PHE A 755 18.97 3.39 24.32
CA PHE A 755 18.00 3.79 23.31
C PHE A 755 18.30 5.19 22.77
N ARG A 756 17.81 5.45 21.57
CA ARG A 756 17.65 6.79 21.00
C ARG A 756 16.19 6.98 20.62
N LEU A 757 15.64 8.13 21.01
CA LEU A 757 14.33 8.61 20.57
C LEU A 757 14.51 9.58 19.39
N PHE A 758 13.58 9.54 18.45
CA PHE A 758 13.50 10.41 17.28
C PHE A 758 12.11 11.02 17.17
N PHE A 759 12.01 12.32 16.93
CA PHE A 759 10.73 13.03 16.81
C PHE A 759 10.46 13.33 15.34
N ARG A 760 9.32 12.86 14.83
CA ARG A 760 9.00 12.85 13.39
C ARG A 760 7.48 12.86 13.18
N SER A 761 7.05 13.40 12.04
CA SER A 761 5.62 13.45 11.67
C SER A 761 4.99 12.06 11.62
N GLU A 762 5.74 11.04 11.21
CA GLU A 762 5.27 9.64 11.17
C GLU A 762 4.85 9.07 12.53
N TYR A 763 5.32 9.65 13.65
CA TYR A 763 4.94 9.24 15.01
C TYR A 763 4.09 10.28 15.74
N GLY A 764 3.98 11.51 15.22
CA GLY A 764 3.31 12.64 15.85
C GLY A 764 4.16 13.91 15.77
N GLU A 765 4.46 14.51 16.92
CA GLU A 765 5.22 15.77 16.96
C GLU A 765 6.64 15.60 16.40
N THR A 766 7.05 16.54 15.54
CA THR A 766 8.34 16.45 14.83
C THR A 766 9.54 16.90 15.67
N LYS A 767 9.30 17.47 16.85
CA LYS A 767 10.33 17.89 17.80
C LYS A 767 9.80 17.74 19.21
N LEU A 768 10.68 17.40 20.15
CA LEU A 768 10.38 17.63 21.56
C LEU A 768 10.73 19.07 21.89
N ASN A 769 9.74 19.84 22.35
CA ASN A 769 9.92 21.18 22.90
C ASN A 769 9.78 21.12 24.44
N TYR A 770 10.90 20.90 25.11
CA TYR A 770 10.97 20.68 26.56
C TYR A 770 12.37 21.05 27.10
N PRO A 771 12.48 21.81 28.21
CA PRO A 771 13.77 22.26 28.76
C PRO A 771 14.52 21.16 29.51
N LEU A 772 14.93 20.10 28.80
CA LEU A 772 15.49 18.87 29.40
C LEU A 772 16.78 19.11 30.21
N PHE A 773 17.56 20.13 29.82
CA PHE A 773 18.81 20.49 30.50
C PHE A 773 18.72 21.85 31.22
N GLY A 774 17.50 22.36 31.44
CA GLY A 774 17.27 23.70 31.99
C GLY A 774 18.01 24.79 31.20
N ASP A 775 18.49 25.82 31.90
CA ASP A 775 19.18 26.98 31.30
C ASP A 775 20.52 26.64 30.63
N GLU A 776 21.04 25.41 30.77
CA GLU A 776 22.34 24.99 30.23
C GLU A 776 22.27 24.44 28.79
N GLY A 777 21.07 24.23 28.24
CA GLY A 777 20.87 23.57 26.94
C GLY A 777 19.84 24.23 26.03
N THR A 778 19.56 23.58 24.89
CA THR A 778 18.42 23.89 24.01
C THR A 778 17.15 23.27 24.58
N ASP A 779 16.00 23.88 24.31
CA ASP A 779 14.69 23.33 24.67
C ASP A 779 14.07 22.50 23.54
N ILE A 780 14.68 22.49 22.35
CA ILE A 780 14.13 21.88 21.15
C ILE A 780 15.05 20.76 20.65
N PHE A 781 14.50 19.56 20.49
CA PHE A 781 15.24 18.35 20.11
C PHE A 781 14.59 17.60 18.95
N ASP A 782 15.40 17.20 17.96
CA ASP A 782 15.03 16.24 16.91
C ASP A 782 15.20 14.78 17.36
N ALA A 783 16.14 14.55 18.29
CA ALA A 783 16.43 13.23 18.84
C ALA A 783 17.09 13.35 20.22
N ILE A 784 16.87 12.33 21.06
CA ILE A 784 17.46 12.26 22.41
C ILE A 784 18.04 10.87 22.64
N ASP A 785 19.29 10.82 23.11
CA ASP A 785 19.92 9.57 23.56
C ASP A 785 19.56 9.31 25.02
N LEU A 786 18.89 8.19 25.28
CA LEU A 786 18.73 7.65 26.63
C LEU A 786 20.01 6.91 27.00
N ARG A 787 21.02 7.71 27.34
CA ARG A 787 22.39 7.26 27.49
C ARG A 787 22.61 6.52 28.81
N THR A 788 23.34 5.42 28.68
CA THR A 788 23.87 4.62 29.78
C THR A 788 25.37 4.89 29.94
N PHE A 789 25.99 4.42 31.02
CA PHE A 789 27.42 4.67 31.24
C PHE A 789 28.33 3.95 30.21
N GLN A 790 29.66 4.11 30.31
CA GLN A 790 30.66 3.33 29.53
C GLN A 790 30.34 3.08 28.03
N ASN A 791 30.33 4.15 27.20
CA ASN A 791 30.13 4.05 25.75
C ASN A 791 28.77 3.41 25.33
N TYR A 792 27.67 3.84 25.95
CA TYR A 792 26.30 3.38 25.67
C TYR A 792 26.05 1.92 26.06
N SER A 793 26.63 1.47 27.18
CA SER A 793 26.36 0.15 27.79
C SER A 793 26.04 0.29 29.28
N TRP A 794 25.05 -0.47 29.77
CA TRP A 794 24.73 -0.51 31.20
C TRP A 794 25.76 -1.29 32.04
N SER A 795 26.63 -2.09 31.44
CA SER A 795 27.80 -2.71 32.08
C SER A 795 28.55 -3.56 31.06
N PHE A 796 29.87 -3.41 30.98
CA PHE A 796 30.73 -4.44 30.39
C PHE A 796 31.07 -5.48 31.47
N GLN A 797 30.83 -6.75 31.20
CA GLN A 797 31.51 -7.86 31.88
C GLN A 797 32.45 -8.55 30.91
#